data_AF-A0A1Q2MDN8-F1
#
_entry.id   AF-A0A1Q2MDN8-F1
#
_cell.length_a   1.000
_cell.length_b   1.000
_cell.length_c   1.000
_cell.angle_alpha   90.00
_cell.angle_beta   90.00
_cell.angle_gamma   90.00
#
_symmetry.space_group_name_H-M   'P 1'
#
loop_
_entity.id
_entity.type
_entity.pdbx_description
1 polymer ?
#
loop_
_entity_poly.entity_id
_entity_poly.type
_entity_poly.pdbx_seq_one_letter_code
_entity_poly.pdbx_strand_id
1 'polypeptide(L)'
;MLWKKLRKKLAVQSKDSGFDSVSSLHGLLLFLLSGLAVCLLLLTVLHHLDKDKTVFQAAKVKYQTCSTYLYLWNPGGDFEFQIDMLRSYQGANIPFDEMLVRVFDPQEKLIHRQRLAFPLKKEGKPEGLSTRLKHNVSGGQKGFYTIAITGGLSSYGTFSFKTLPSLEYGILTTKNAIAPPKNGYSNSWIYVPQGAKSLKLEPVKCDFEIKDAKGKTLLKDKEGTIKISETETVWSFDADPKTWPEGFIRTLGFPVIVCPSRDFAQRLKGSTVKLSTGQIAAHRYQEQLDSLLRQKFSLGDFELEYIPEGHFTQWQDYILSEPYKYAALFTETSSVFAAINTAIESQVIDPQSPYYGGIAGIYDYYKPVHRYNSQDAGAFEMPDATNQEKFSQIAGFSPKYAAAVPAVVYSLDEPFNPLYKNRALLNRAIIASCRDLMLMDEGELTDGRGLSDYYSIFAANVRTRFIDPYVILSDEVKEIYPDIHELWTEGIQRYIDRTLHMSVSGSAHDCAQLIYSIAAFYKASGDEFYLDFLKDYIPEMFRQARDGKTYYPILYGPAPRYESIASALLSYTYKDTGIEIIKEEIEKSFSFFNYTSGIEKNGMFTGSSEFGHSWPCPWHAAPNQGGAAVIAPDAPAAAAYLSGRENHRKLAEKAISARLKSLPYKSDLIENLKDTSIAGYFSPAYNETTYYSDIPLETVKLPCEKESPVKEMIEDEFAIIRNKDYYACFYVGRPGLHSARANASPKSGMGPRTSGGISLLWLRGLRTLIASQGMDSYTHHGVVVEKEKEKQVFYGDYNSFDYTFRPEQNRLTTTGAISSTPLEYTHDYVFRDKSIEVTTTVKSSSSRSYDDVYIQLPLFTTEKDVSVELEGIDTTVTVNDADGESAVIKIYGTKDVSLQYQYKRTLAGTLYDIKQLKIQLPLSWKPGSEQTLRYMIFIDNPK
;
A
#
# COMPACT_ATOMS: atom_id res chain seq x y z
N MET A 1 -62.07 9.61 -7.52
CA MET A 1 -62.21 11.05 -7.20
C MET A 1 -62.29 11.93 -8.46
N LEU A 2 -61.36 11.80 -9.41
CA LEU A 2 -61.33 12.57 -10.67
C LEU A 2 -62.67 12.47 -11.45
N TRP A 3 -63.26 11.28 -11.47
CA TRP A 3 -64.52 11.02 -12.17
C TRP A 3 -65.73 11.76 -11.59
N LYS A 4 -65.78 11.92 -10.25
CA LYS A 4 -66.80 12.75 -9.58
C LYS A 4 -66.62 14.24 -9.90
N LYS A 5 -65.38 14.72 -10.07
CA LYS A 5 -65.09 16.10 -10.48
C LYS A 5 -65.40 16.35 -11.97
N LEU A 6 -65.11 15.38 -12.84
CA LEU A 6 -65.43 15.47 -14.29
C LEU A 6 -66.94 15.49 -14.54
N ARG A 7 -67.70 14.60 -13.88
CA ARG A 7 -69.17 14.60 -13.96
C ARG A 7 -69.79 15.93 -13.52
N LYS A 8 -69.24 16.55 -12.46
CA LYS A 8 -69.74 17.82 -11.93
C LYS A 8 -69.41 19.01 -12.85
N LYS A 9 -68.31 18.97 -13.61
CA LYS A 9 -67.98 19.99 -14.63
C LYS A 9 -68.80 19.80 -15.92
N LEU A 10 -68.99 18.57 -16.38
CA LEU A 10 -69.72 18.28 -17.62
C LEU A 10 -71.24 18.49 -17.47
N ALA A 11 -71.81 18.23 -16.29
CA ALA A 11 -73.22 18.51 -15.99
C ALA A 11 -73.55 20.02 -15.91
N VAL A 12 -72.54 20.89 -15.78
CA VAL A 12 -72.72 22.35 -15.76
C VAL A 12 -72.67 22.92 -17.18
N GLN A 13 -71.97 22.27 -18.13
CA GLN A 13 -71.87 22.75 -19.52
C GLN A 13 -72.98 22.23 -20.46
N SER A 14 -73.70 21.16 -20.10
CA SER A 14 -74.73 20.59 -20.97
C SER A 14 -76.10 21.31 -20.90
N LYS A 15 -76.28 22.30 -20.02
CA LYS A 15 -77.53 23.06 -19.93
C LYS A 15 -77.63 24.23 -20.93
N ASP A 16 -76.51 24.67 -21.51
CA ASP A 16 -76.47 25.91 -22.31
C ASP A 16 -76.18 25.72 -23.81
N SER A 17 -76.00 24.49 -24.32
CA SER A 17 -75.50 24.31 -25.70
C SER A 17 -76.37 23.54 -26.69
N GLY A 18 -77.56 23.03 -26.31
CA GLY A 18 -78.54 22.50 -27.29
C GLY A 18 -78.02 21.41 -28.25
N PHE A 19 -76.91 20.75 -27.92
CA PHE A 19 -76.33 19.67 -28.73
C PHE A 19 -76.85 18.34 -28.22
N ASP A 20 -77.44 17.54 -29.12
CA ASP A 20 -77.87 16.17 -28.87
C ASP A 20 -76.63 15.29 -28.62
N SER A 21 -76.22 15.19 -27.36
CA SER A 21 -74.88 14.81 -26.95
C SER A 21 -74.73 13.33 -26.58
N VAL A 22 -75.54 12.42 -27.13
CA VAL A 22 -75.45 10.99 -26.75
C VAL A 22 -74.50 10.21 -27.67
N SER A 23 -74.42 10.57 -28.96
CA SER A 23 -73.56 9.89 -29.95
C SER A 23 -72.11 10.38 -29.94
N SER A 24 -71.88 11.69 -29.85
CA SER A 24 -70.53 12.29 -29.78
C SER A 24 -69.82 11.99 -28.46
N LEU A 25 -70.58 11.88 -27.36
CA LEU A 25 -70.04 11.57 -26.05
C LEU A 25 -69.67 10.09 -25.93
N HIS A 26 -70.39 9.19 -26.60
CA HIS A 26 -69.99 7.78 -26.72
C HIS A 26 -68.70 7.60 -27.52
N GLY A 27 -68.56 8.31 -28.65
CA GLY A 27 -67.33 8.30 -29.45
C GLY A 27 -66.12 8.83 -28.68
N LEU A 28 -66.28 9.95 -27.97
CA LEU A 28 -65.22 10.54 -27.15
C LEU A 28 -64.86 9.64 -25.95
N LEU A 29 -65.86 8.98 -25.33
CA LEU A 29 -65.64 8.05 -24.23
C LEU A 29 -64.90 6.79 -24.70
N LEU A 30 -65.25 6.24 -25.87
CA LEU A 30 -64.55 5.10 -26.48
C LEU A 30 -63.11 5.46 -26.88
N PHE A 31 -62.89 6.67 -27.40
CA PHE A 31 -61.55 7.16 -27.75
C PHE A 31 -60.68 7.41 -26.49
N LEU A 32 -61.27 7.98 -25.44
CA LEU A 32 -60.59 8.17 -24.16
C LEU A 32 -60.35 6.84 -23.44
N LEU A 33 -61.28 5.89 -23.49
CA LEU A 33 -61.13 4.56 -22.88
C LEU A 33 -60.10 3.71 -23.63
N SER A 34 -60.05 3.77 -24.96
CA SER A 34 -59.00 3.11 -25.75
C SER A 34 -57.63 3.76 -25.53
N GLY A 35 -57.54 5.09 -25.48
CA GLY A 35 -56.32 5.79 -25.09
C GLY A 35 -55.87 5.46 -23.66
N LEU A 36 -56.80 5.38 -22.70
CA LEU A 36 -56.50 4.99 -21.32
C LEU A 36 -56.10 3.52 -21.22
N ALA A 37 -56.72 2.63 -22.01
CA ALA A 37 -56.37 1.21 -22.08
C ALA A 37 -54.98 1.01 -22.70
N VAL A 38 -54.63 1.74 -23.76
CA VAL A 38 -53.28 1.71 -24.35
C VAL A 38 -52.24 2.29 -23.39
N CYS A 39 -52.56 3.40 -22.70
CA CYS A 39 -51.68 3.95 -21.65
C CYS A 39 -51.55 3.01 -20.45
N LEU A 40 -52.62 2.34 -20.03
CA LEU A 40 -52.57 1.32 -18.97
C LEU A 40 -51.80 0.08 -19.43
N LEU A 41 -51.94 -0.34 -20.68
CA LEU A 41 -51.18 -1.45 -21.24
C LEU A 41 -49.69 -1.09 -21.32
N LEU A 42 -49.35 0.09 -21.83
CA LEU A 42 -48.00 0.63 -21.84
C LEU A 42 -47.43 0.80 -20.43
N LEU A 43 -48.21 1.30 -19.48
CA LEU A 43 -47.79 1.40 -18.08
C LEU A 43 -47.63 0.02 -17.44
N THR A 44 -48.46 -0.96 -17.78
CA THR A 44 -48.36 -2.33 -17.26
C THR A 44 -47.17 -3.06 -17.87
N VAL A 45 -46.91 -2.85 -19.16
CA VAL A 45 -45.74 -3.35 -19.89
C VAL A 45 -44.47 -2.69 -19.38
N LEU A 46 -44.44 -1.36 -19.19
CA LEU A 46 -43.33 -0.64 -18.59
C LEU A 46 -43.11 -1.04 -17.12
N HIS A 47 -44.19 -1.29 -16.36
CA HIS A 47 -44.12 -1.77 -14.97
C HIS A 47 -43.72 -3.25 -14.87
N HIS A 48 -43.98 -4.07 -15.89
CA HIS A 48 -43.45 -5.43 -15.99
C HIS A 48 -41.99 -5.43 -16.44
N LEU A 49 -41.60 -4.59 -17.39
CA LEU A 49 -40.21 -4.42 -17.81
C LEU A 49 -39.28 -3.89 -16.71
N ASP A 50 -39.84 -3.26 -15.66
CA ASP A 50 -39.09 -2.78 -14.49
C ASP A 50 -39.04 -3.81 -13.33
N LYS A 51 -39.90 -4.85 -13.35
CA LYS A 51 -39.90 -5.92 -12.34
C LYS A 51 -38.79 -6.95 -12.52
N ASP A 52 -38.23 -7.07 -13.72
CA ASP A 52 -37.12 -7.99 -14.03
C ASP A 52 -35.75 -7.44 -13.61
N LYS A 53 -35.70 -6.24 -13.00
CA LYS A 53 -34.45 -5.67 -12.50
C LYS A 53 -34.13 -6.21 -11.12
N THR A 54 -33.29 -7.25 -11.08
CA THR A 54 -32.63 -7.65 -9.84
C THR A 54 -31.61 -6.60 -9.45
N VAL A 55 -31.71 -6.12 -8.21
CA VAL A 55 -30.78 -5.14 -7.63
C VAL A 55 -29.80 -5.86 -6.72
N PHE A 56 -28.52 -5.74 -7.05
CA PHE A 56 -27.40 -6.37 -6.37
C PHE A 56 -26.66 -5.37 -5.49
N GLN A 57 -25.92 -5.92 -4.54
CA GLN A 57 -24.90 -5.22 -3.77
C GLN A 57 -23.57 -5.95 -3.94
N ALA A 58 -22.51 -5.18 -4.15
CA ALA A 58 -21.14 -5.61 -3.98
C ALA A 58 -20.72 -5.28 -2.54
N ALA A 59 -20.05 -6.22 -1.86
CA ALA A 59 -19.59 -6.04 -0.49
C ALA A 59 -18.06 -5.90 -0.44
N LYS A 60 -17.58 -4.97 0.41
CA LYS A 60 -16.18 -4.87 0.78
C LYS A 60 -15.87 -5.83 1.92
N VAL A 61 -15.00 -6.81 1.66
CA VAL A 61 -14.33 -7.55 2.73
C VAL A 61 -13.04 -6.80 3.07
N LYS A 62 -12.86 -6.51 4.38
CA LYS A 62 -11.74 -5.77 5.02
C LYS A 62 -10.53 -5.48 4.08
N TYR A 63 -10.26 -4.19 3.83
CA TYR A 63 -9.15 -3.65 3.00
C TYR A 63 -9.17 -3.94 1.48
N GLN A 64 -10.12 -4.75 0.96
CA GLN A 64 -10.28 -4.98 -0.48
C GLN A 64 -11.22 -3.95 -1.12
N THR A 65 -11.17 -3.77 -2.43
CA THR A 65 -12.25 -3.09 -3.17
C THR A 65 -13.45 -3.98 -3.38
N CYS A 66 -14.63 -3.35 -3.45
CA CYS A 66 -15.83 -4.02 -3.90
C CYS A 66 -15.58 -4.62 -5.28
N SER A 67 -15.86 -5.91 -5.41
CA SER A 67 -15.91 -6.62 -6.68
C SER A 67 -17.28 -7.27 -6.83
N THR A 68 -17.59 -7.78 -8.01
CA THR A 68 -18.64 -8.78 -8.29
C THR A 68 -18.34 -9.41 -9.64
N TYR A 69 -18.46 -10.72 -9.74
CA TYR A 69 -18.29 -11.48 -10.97
C TYR A 69 -19.61 -12.15 -11.33
N LEU A 70 -20.08 -11.93 -12.56
CA LEU A 70 -21.28 -12.54 -13.12
C LEU A 70 -20.85 -13.54 -14.19
N TYR A 71 -21.24 -14.79 -14.05
CA TYR A 71 -20.95 -15.86 -15.01
C TYR A 71 -22.21 -16.09 -15.83
N LEU A 72 -22.20 -15.71 -17.10
CA LEU A 72 -23.37 -15.72 -17.98
C LEU A 72 -23.30 -16.88 -18.95
N TRP A 73 -24.31 -17.75 -18.94
CA TRP A 73 -24.38 -18.82 -19.93
C TRP A 73 -25.03 -18.32 -21.22
N ASN A 74 -24.24 -18.18 -22.29
CA ASN A 74 -24.75 -17.92 -23.62
C ASN A 74 -24.91 -19.25 -24.39
N PRO A 75 -26.12 -19.62 -24.86
CA PRO A 75 -26.31 -20.79 -25.73
C PRO A 75 -25.69 -20.62 -27.12
N GLY A 76 -25.31 -19.39 -27.50
CA GLY A 76 -24.78 -18.99 -28.79
C GLY A 76 -25.66 -17.91 -29.43
N GLY A 77 -25.04 -17.03 -30.21
CA GLY A 77 -25.69 -15.88 -30.85
C GLY A 77 -25.49 -14.57 -30.10
N ASP A 78 -26.10 -13.52 -30.64
CA ASP A 78 -25.98 -12.16 -30.14
C ASP A 78 -26.70 -12.00 -28.80
N PHE A 79 -26.10 -11.24 -27.89
CA PHE A 79 -26.78 -10.77 -26.69
C PHE A 79 -26.30 -9.38 -26.30
N GLU A 80 -27.14 -8.69 -25.55
CA GLU A 80 -26.88 -7.39 -24.96
C GLU A 80 -26.91 -7.54 -23.44
N PHE A 81 -26.05 -6.81 -22.73
CA PHE A 81 -26.18 -6.63 -21.30
C PHE A 81 -26.22 -5.15 -20.91
N GLN A 82 -26.89 -4.88 -19.81
CA GLN A 82 -27.00 -3.55 -19.22
C GLN A 82 -26.64 -3.62 -17.73
N ILE A 83 -25.74 -2.72 -17.31
CA ILE A 83 -25.41 -2.46 -15.91
C ILE A 83 -25.80 -1.03 -15.60
N ASP A 84 -26.65 -0.83 -14.59
CA ASP A 84 -26.97 0.50 -14.07
C ASP A 84 -26.32 0.66 -12.68
N MET A 85 -25.50 1.69 -12.53
CA MET A 85 -25.01 2.14 -11.22
C MET A 85 -26.15 2.83 -10.48
N LEU A 86 -26.52 2.32 -9.30
CA LEU A 86 -27.69 2.85 -8.59
C LEU A 86 -27.26 3.87 -7.54
N ARG A 87 -27.88 5.06 -7.59
CA ARG A 87 -27.81 6.07 -6.55
C ARG A 87 -28.90 5.82 -5.51
N SER A 88 -28.68 6.23 -4.25
CA SER A 88 -29.74 6.28 -3.22
C SER A 88 -30.98 6.98 -3.80
N TYR A 89 -32.02 6.20 -4.05
CA TYR A 89 -33.39 6.68 -4.17
C TYR A 89 -34.06 6.18 -2.89
N GLN A 90 -34.40 7.10 -1.97
CA GLN A 90 -35.07 6.81 -0.70
C GLN A 90 -34.21 6.18 0.42
N GLY A 91 -32.92 6.53 0.51
CA GLY A 91 -32.19 6.44 1.79
C GLY A 91 -31.45 5.14 2.09
N ALA A 92 -31.22 4.24 1.11
CA ALA A 92 -30.44 3.01 1.34
C ALA A 92 -29.36 2.67 0.30
N ASN A 93 -29.40 3.16 -0.96
CA ASN A 93 -28.39 2.73 -1.95
C ASN A 93 -27.06 3.50 -1.81
N ILE A 94 -25.94 2.77 -1.77
CA ILE A 94 -24.59 3.33 -1.75
C ILE A 94 -24.05 3.24 -3.19
N PRO A 95 -23.79 4.38 -3.88
CA PRO A 95 -23.19 4.35 -5.20
C PRO A 95 -21.73 3.89 -5.10
N PHE A 96 -21.24 3.21 -6.13
CA PHE A 96 -19.79 3.19 -6.35
C PHE A 96 -19.34 4.61 -6.71
N ASP A 97 -18.16 5.06 -6.29
CA ASP A 97 -17.63 6.36 -6.77
C ASP A 97 -17.16 6.25 -8.23
N GLU A 98 -16.55 5.10 -8.55
CA GLU A 98 -16.21 4.65 -9.90
C GLU A 98 -16.32 3.12 -9.97
N MET A 99 -16.57 2.57 -11.16
CA MET A 99 -16.39 1.15 -11.44
C MET A 99 -15.58 0.91 -12.72
N LEU A 100 -14.89 -0.21 -12.77
CA LEU A 100 -14.38 -0.85 -13.97
C LEU A 100 -15.23 -2.08 -14.28
N VAL A 101 -15.76 -2.13 -15.50
CA VAL A 101 -16.43 -3.33 -16.05
C VAL A 101 -15.51 -3.98 -17.06
N ARG A 102 -15.26 -5.28 -16.87
CA ARG A 102 -14.51 -6.13 -17.79
C ARG A 102 -15.39 -7.30 -18.21
N VAL A 103 -15.33 -7.67 -19.49
CA VAL A 103 -16.08 -8.79 -20.05
C VAL A 103 -15.10 -9.74 -20.70
N PHE A 104 -15.17 -10.98 -20.29
CA PHE A 104 -14.37 -12.08 -20.82
C PHE A 104 -15.26 -13.04 -21.57
N ASP A 105 -14.77 -13.55 -22.70
CA ASP A 105 -15.47 -14.55 -23.52
C ASP A 105 -15.36 -15.98 -22.93
N PRO A 106 -15.92 -17.02 -23.57
CA PRO A 106 -15.82 -18.39 -23.08
C PRO A 106 -14.42 -19.02 -23.07
N GLN A 107 -13.44 -18.40 -23.73
CA GLN A 107 -12.03 -18.74 -23.61
C GLN A 107 -11.32 -17.87 -22.58
N GLU A 108 -12.10 -17.04 -21.87
CA GLU A 108 -11.68 -16.03 -20.91
C GLU A 108 -10.88 -14.87 -21.48
N LYS A 109 -10.88 -14.67 -22.80
CA LYS A 109 -10.23 -13.52 -23.41
C LYS A 109 -11.00 -12.24 -23.12
N LEU A 110 -10.30 -11.17 -22.73
CA LEU A 110 -10.92 -9.85 -22.51
C LEU A 110 -11.45 -9.29 -23.84
N ILE A 111 -12.77 -9.08 -23.93
CA ILE A 111 -13.45 -8.56 -25.13
C ILE A 111 -14.06 -7.17 -24.93
N HIS A 112 -14.21 -6.73 -23.69
CA HIS A 112 -14.68 -5.36 -23.38
C HIS A 112 -14.10 -4.91 -22.04
N ARG A 113 -13.64 -3.66 -21.99
CA ARG A 113 -13.18 -3.01 -20.76
C ARG A 113 -13.64 -1.55 -20.77
N GLN A 114 -14.30 -1.12 -19.70
CA GLN A 114 -14.77 0.25 -19.60
C GLN A 114 -14.80 0.74 -18.15
N ARG A 115 -14.14 1.88 -17.92
CA ARG A 115 -14.25 2.66 -16.69
C ARG A 115 -15.51 3.52 -16.75
N LEU A 116 -16.27 3.53 -15.67
CA LEU A 116 -17.48 4.32 -15.48
C LEU A 116 -17.29 5.14 -14.22
N ALA A 117 -17.06 6.43 -14.38
CA ALA A 117 -17.03 7.37 -13.28
C ALA A 117 -18.43 7.95 -13.05
N PHE A 118 -18.79 8.18 -11.79
CA PHE A 118 -19.91 9.07 -11.52
C PHE A 118 -19.49 10.53 -11.73
N PRO A 119 -20.31 11.36 -12.39
CA PRO A 119 -20.05 12.79 -12.43
C PRO A 119 -20.17 13.38 -11.02
N LEU A 120 -19.04 13.73 -10.41
CA LEU A 120 -19.00 14.59 -9.22
C LEU A 120 -19.63 15.94 -9.61
N LYS A 121 -20.81 16.26 -9.07
CA LYS A 121 -21.40 17.60 -9.30
C LYS A 121 -20.64 18.64 -8.48
N LYS A 122 -20.16 19.69 -9.17
CA LYS A 122 -20.05 21.05 -8.62
C LYS A 122 -21.38 21.42 -7.95
N GLU A 123 -21.32 21.76 -6.67
CA GLU A 123 -22.35 22.44 -5.88
C GLU A 123 -23.76 21.81 -5.84
N GLY A 124 -24.01 21.04 -4.78
CA GLY A 124 -25.11 21.39 -3.88
C GLY A 124 -26.47 20.71 -4.02
N LYS A 125 -26.78 19.92 -5.07
CA LYS A 125 -27.90 18.95 -5.06
C LYS A 125 -27.89 18.01 -6.28
N PRO A 126 -27.92 16.69 -6.09
CA PRO A 126 -28.05 15.74 -7.19
C PRO A 126 -29.45 15.16 -7.32
N GLU A 127 -30.09 15.37 -8.47
CA GLU A 127 -31.23 14.58 -8.93
C GLU A 127 -30.74 13.32 -9.67
N GLY A 128 -31.23 12.15 -9.25
CA GLY A 128 -31.72 11.06 -10.11
C GLY A 128 -30.88 10.37 -11.20
N LEU A 129 -29.62 10.71 -11.46
CA LEU A 129 -28.90 10.11 -12.60
C LEU A 129 -28.09 8.86 -12.20
N SER A 130 -28.57 7.67 -12.59
CA SER A 130 -27.78 6.43 -12.67
C SER A 130 -26.82 6.50 -13.87
N THR A 131 -25.55 6.17 -13.68
CA THR A 131 -24.64 5.91 -14.82
C THR A 131 -24.96 4.54 -15.39
N ARG A 132 -25.17 4.44 -16.71
CA ARG A 132 -25.57 3.22 -17.41
C ARG A 132 -24.48 2.77 -18.36
N LEU A 133 -24.11 1.50 -18.27
CA LEU A 133 -23.38 0.77 -19.30
C LEU A 133 -24.35 -0.11 -20.08
N LYS A 134 -24.24 -0.06 -21.39
CA LYS A 134 -24.95 -0.91 -22.32
C LYS A 134 -23.94 -1.44 -23.34
N HIS A 135 -23.83 -2.75 -23.47
CA HIS A 135 -22.85 -3.37 -24.38
C HIS A 135 -23.48 -4.55 -25.12
N ASN A 136 -23.15 -4.67 -26.41
CA ASN A 136 -23.64 -5.70 -27.31
C ASN A 136 -22.49 -6.65 -27.64
N VAL A 137 -22.71 -7.95 -27.44
CA VAL A 137 -21.81 -9.01 -27.89
C VAL A 137 -22.41 -9.63 -29.15
N SER A 138 -21.84 -9.28 -30.30
CA SER A 138 -22.25 -9.82 -31.60
C SER A 138 -21.52 -11.14 -31.90
N GLY A 139 -22.22 -12.12 -32.46
CA GLY A 139 -21.68 -13.42 -32.81
C GLY A 139 -21.23 -14.25 -31.60
N GLY A 140 -21.86 -14.05 -30.44
CA GLY A 140 -21.43 -14.66 -29.19
C GLY A 140 -21.31 -16.18 -29.28
N GLN A 141 -20.12 -16.71 -28.98
CA GLN A 141 -19.87 -18.15 -28.88
C GLN A 141 -20.69 -18.77 -27.75
N LYS A 142 -21.01 -20.05 -27.88
CA LYS A 142 -21.64 -20.84 -26.82
C LYS A 142 -20.65 -21.04 -25.66
N GLY A 143 -21.06 -20.68 -24.45
CA GLY A 143 -20.23 -20.85 -23.24
C GLY A 143 -20.52 -19.84 -22.15
N PHE A 144 -19.68 -19.83 -21.11
CA PHE A 144 -19.76 -18.85 -20.03
C PHE A 144 -18.99 -17.58 -20.39
N TYR A 145 -19.66 -16.44 -20.36
CA TYR A 145 -19.01 -15.13 -20.35
C TYR A 145 -18.86 -14.67 -18.91
N THR A 146 -17.72 -14.08 -18.56
CA THR A 146 -17.51 -13.53 -17.22
C THR A 146 -17.57 -12.01 -17.30
N ILE A 147 -18.49 -11.38 -16.57
CA ILE A 147 -18.52 -9.93 -16.38
C ILE A 147 -17.98 -9.63 -14.99
N ALA A 148 -16.77 -9.09 -14.93
CA ALA A 148 -16.15 -8.63 -13.71
C ALA A 148 -16.41 -7.14 -13.49
N ILE A 149 -16.99 -6.82 -12.35
CA ILE A 149 -17.25 -5.46 -11.88
C ILE A 149 -16.34 -5.22 -10.69
N THR A 150 -15.47 -4.22 -10.75
CA THR A 150 -14.64 -3.77 -9.62
C THR A 150 -14.90 -2.30 -9.38
N GLY A 151 -14.95 -1.85 -8.12
CA GLY A 151 -15.30 -0.45 -7.83
C GLY A 151 -14.72 0.11 -6.53
N GLY A 152 -14.79 1.44 -6.43
CA GLY A 152 -14.00 2.32 -5.54
C GLY A 152 -14.25 2.27 -4.03
N LEU A 153 -13.78 3.31 -3.33
CA LEU A 153 -13.54 3.41 -1.87
C LEU A 153 -14.69 2.97 -0.95
N SER A 154 -15.93 3.07 -1.44
CA SER A 154 -17.16 2.69 -0.75
C SER A 154 -17.11 1.26 -0.18
N SER A 155 -17.68 1.07 1.03
CA SER A 155 -17.79 -0.26 1.65
C SER A 155 -18.81 -1.17 0.96
N TYR A 156 -19.71 -0.58 0.16
CA TYR A 156 -20.70 -1.29 -0.63
C TYR A 156 -20.98 -0.49 -1.89
N GLY A 157 -21.24 -1.20 -2.99
CA GLY A 157 -21.74 -0.58 -4.22
C GLY A 157 -23.00 -1.31 -4.67
N THR A 158 -24.01 -0.57 -5.15
CA THR A 158 -25.24 -1.17 -5.66
C THR A 158 -25.38 -0.99 -7.15
N PHE A 159 -25.85 -2.03 -7.83
CA PHE A 159 -26.06 -2.02 -9.27
C PHE A 159 -27.25 -2.90 -9.64
N SER A 160 -27.86 -2.64 -10.80
CA SER A 160 -28.79 -3.59 -11.42
C SER A 160 -28.17 -4.15 -12.69
N PHE A 161 -28.50 -5.40 -12.98
CA PHE A 161 -28.00 -6.11 -14.15
C PHE A 161 -29.15 -6.79 -14.89
N LYS A 162 -29.09 -6.76 -16.23
CA LYS A 162 -30.01 -7.49 -17.10
C LYS A 162 -29.39 -7.80 -18.45
N THR A 163 -29.97 -8.78 -19.15
CA THR A 163 -29.56 -9.20 -20.49
C THR A 163 -30.73 -9.24 -21.47
N LEU A 164 -30.44 -9.11 -22.76
CA LEU A 164 -31.38 -9.29 -23.86
C LEU A 164 -30.74 -10.16 -24.96
N PRO A 165 -31.26 -11.38 -25.25
CA PRO A 165 -32.33 -12.07 -24.54
C PRO A 165 -31.97 -12.33 -23.06
N SER A 166 -32.95 -12.69 -22.24
CA SER A 166 -32.69 -13.05 -20.84
C SER A 166 -31.83 -14.32 -20.77
N LEU A 167 -30.66 -14.20 -20.17
CA LEU A 167 -29.68 -15.27 -19.98
C LEU A 167 -29.58 -15.64 -18.50
N GLU A 168 -29.38 -16.93 -18.22
CA GLU A 168 -29.05 -17.39 -16.87
C GLU A 168 -27.64 -16.93 -16.48
N TYR A 169 -27.47 -16.53 -15.22
CA TYR A 169 -26.16 -16.18 -14.69
C TYR A 169 -25.99 -16.58 -13.21
N GLY A 170 -24.77 -17.00 -12.87
CA GLY A 170 -24.31 -17.17 -11.50
C GLY A 170 -23.59 -15.91 -11.02
N ILE A 171 -23.50 -15.73 -9.71
CA ILE A 171 -22.88 -14.54 -9.11
C ILE A 171 -21.90 -14.92 -7.99
N LEU A 172 -20.68 -14.38 -8.10
CA LEU A 172 -19.72 -14.28 -7.02
C LEU A 172 -19.67 -12.81 -6.60
N THR A 173 -20.20 -12.46 -5.43
CA THR A 173 -20.12 -11.07 -4.97
C THR A 173 -18.69 -10.69 -4.61
N THR A 174 -17.99 -11.44 -3.78
CA THR A 174 -16.53 -11.25 -3.57
C THR A 174 -15.94 -12.55 -3.03
N LYS A 175 -14.62 -12.75 -3.15
CA LYS A 175 -13.92 -14.01 -2.82
C LYS A 175 -14.38 -14.61 -1.49
N ASN A 176 -14.50 -13.77 -0.47
CA ASN A 176 -14.76 -14.16 0.92
C ASN A 176 -16.11 -13.64 1.47
N ALA A 177 -17.05 -13.25 0.61
CA ALA A 177 -18.40 -12.95 1.09
C ALA A 177 -19.48 -13.15 0.02
N ILE A 178 -20.63 -13.63 0.48
CA ILE A 178 -21.88 -13.70 -0.26
C ILE A 178 -22.75 -12.53 0.17
N ALA A 179 -23.08 -11.61 -0.74
CA ALA A 179 -23.97 -10.49 -0.48
C ALA A 179 -25.26 -10.69 -1.29
N PRO A 180 -26.39 -11.08 -0.66
CA PRO A 180 -27.63 -11.32 -1.39
C PRO A 180 -28.19 -10.05 -2.05
N PRO A 181 -28.93 -10.18 -3.17
CA PRO A 181 -29.65 -9.06 -3.76
C PRO A 181 -30.77 -8.61 -2.81
N LYS A 182 -31.43 -7.49 -3.16
CA LYS A 182 -32.48 -6.88 -2.31
C LYS A 182 -33.61 -7.84 -1.92
N ASN A 183 -33.95 -8.79 -2.78
CA ASN A 183 -35.02 -9.76 -2.54
C ASN A 183 -34.51 -11.13 -2.05
N GLY A 184 -33.23 -11.21 -1.65
CA GLY A 184 -32.58 -12.45 -1.25
C GLY A 184 -32.34 -13.45 -2.39
N TYR A 185 -31.70 -14.56 -2.05
CA TYR A 185 -31.59 -15.76 -2.86
C TYR A 185 -32.64 -16.76 -2.38
N SER A 186 -33.51 -17.20 -3.28
CA SER A 186 -34.45 -18.30 -3.04
C SER A 186 -34.30 -19.34 -4.13
N ASN A 187 -34.29 -20.63 -3.75
CA ASN A 187 -34.07 -21.76 -4.65
C ASN A 187 -32.74 -21.68 -5.42
N SER A 188 -31.69 -21.15 -4.79
CA SER A 188 -30.38 -21.02 -5.40
C SER A 188 -29.47 -22.20 -5.05
N TRP A 189 -28.36 -22.32 -5.76
CA TRP A 189 -27.47 -23.47 -5.68
C TRP A 189 -26.01 -23.05 -5.65
N ILE A 190 -25.17 -23.81 -4.96
CA ILE A 190 -23.72 -23.62 -4.93
C ILE A 190 -23.03 -24.93 -5.29
N TYR A 191 -21.92 -24.85 -6.01
CA TYR A 191 -21.08 -26.01 -6.33
C TYR A 191 -19.98 -26.17 -5.29
N VAL A 192 -19.75 -27.41 -4.84
CA VAL A 192 -18.63 -27.76 -3.96
C VAL A 192 -17.48 -28.25 -4.83
N PRO A 193 -16.38 -27.48 -4.99
CA PRO A 193 -15.33 -27.82 -5.92
C PRO A 193 -14.54 -29.06 -5.48
N GLN A 194 -13.86 -29.69 -6.44
CA GLN A 194 -12.97 -30.82 -6.15
C GLN A 194 -11.95 -30.39 -5.07
N GLY A 195 -11.69 -31.28 -4.12
CA GLY A 195 -10.70 -31.05 -3.07
C GLY A 195 -11.17 -30.20 -1.88
N ALA A 196 -12.25 -29.44 -1.99
CA ALA A 196 -12.75 -28.60 -0.91
C ALA A 196 -12.86 -29.39 0.42
N LYS A 197 -12.29 -28.84 1.50
CA LYS A 197 -12.22 -29.52 2.82
C LYS A 197 -13.25 -29.01 3.82
N SER A 198 -13.51 -27.71 3.78
CA SER A 198 -14.49 -27.07 4.66
C SER A 198 -14.99 -25.76 4.07
N LEU A 199 -16.18 -25.35 4.51
CA LEU A 199 -16.71 -24.01 4.28
C LEU A 199 -17.11 -23.39 5.63
N LYS A 200 -16.39 -22.34 6.06
CA LYS A 200 -16.78 -21.50 7.18
C LYS A 200 -17.70 -20.39 6.69
N LEU A 201 -18.78 -20.17 7.42
CA LEU A 201 -19.79 -19.13 7.13
C LEU A 201 -20.01 -18.29 8.39
N GLU A 202 -19.96 -16.97 8.25
CA GLU A 202 -20.24 -16.02 9.33
C GLU A 202 -21.28 -15.00 8.84
N PRO A 203 -22.57 -15.14 9.21
CA PRO A 203 -23.61 -14.21 8.78
C PRO A 203 -23.46 -12.84 9.47
N VAL A 204 -23.60 -11.78 8.70
CA VAL A 204 -23.66 -10.38 9.16
C VAL A 204 -24.94 -9.77 8.63
N LYS A 205 -25.92 -9.55 9.53
CA LYS A 205 -27.26 -9.01 9.17
C LYS A 205 -27.92 -9.79 8.00
N CYS A 206 -27.72 -11.09 7.95
CA CYS A 206 -28.25 -11.98 6.90
C CYS A 206 -28.74 -13.28 7.54
N ASP A 207 -29.90 -13.75 7.13
CA ASP A 207 -30.34 -15.13 7.35
C ASP A 207 -29.89 -15.98 6.16
N PHE A 208 -29.61 -17.26 6.40
CA PHE A 208 -29.22 -18.21 5.37
C PHE A 208 -29.48 -19.66 5.78
N GLU A 209 -29.66 -20.52 4.78
CA GLU A 209 -29.73 -21.96 4.95
C GLU A 209 -28.95 -22.67 3.84
N ILE A 210 -28.11 -23.65 4.23
CA ILE A 210 -27.41 -24.52 3.29
C ILE A 210 -27.85 -25.96 3.52
N LYS A 211 -28.21 -26.67 2.44
CA LYS A 211 -28.55 -28.11 2.48
C LYS A 211 -27.68 -28.88 1.49
N ASP A 212 -27.30 -30.09 1.87
CA ASP A 212 -26.54 -30.99 0.99
C ASP A 212 -27.38 -31.47 -0.21
N ALA A 213 -26.77 -32.26 -1.09
CA ALA A 213 -27.42 -32.82 -2.27
C ALA A 213 -28.62 -33.76 -1.95
N LYS A 214 -28.77 -34.19 -0.69
CA LYS A 214 -29.88 -35.02 -0.19
C LYS A 214 -30.95 -34.19 0.53
N GLY A 215 -30.79 -32.86 0.57
CA GLY A 215 -31.71 -31.94 1.23
C GLY A 215 -31.53 -31.84 2.75
N LYS A 216 -30.48 -32.44 3.32
CA LYS A 216 -30.18 -32.33 4.75
C LYS A 216 -29.56 -30.97 5.04
N THR A 217 -30.15 -30.21 5.96
CA THR A 217 -29.58 -28.94 6.44
C THR A 217 -28.20 -29.16 7.06
N LEU A 218 -27.20 -28.46 6.51
CA LEU A 218 -25.81 -28.47 6.96
C LEU A 218 -25.54 -27.34 7.96
N LEU A 219 -26.04 -26.13 7.67
CA LEU A 219 -25.91 -24.95 8.53
C LEU A 219 -27.07 -23.97 8.25
N LYS A 220 -27.50 -23.25 9.28
CA LYS A 220 -28.60 -22.28 9.19
C LYS A 220 -28.45 -21.15 10.22
N ASP A 221 -28.59 -19.90 9.77
CA ASP A 221 -28.72 -18.66 10.56
C ASP A 221 -27.73 -18.46 11.71
N LYS A 222 -26.53 -19.06 11.61
CA LYS A 222 -25.48 -18.96 12.63
C LYS A 222 -24.09 -19.13 12.03
N GLU A 223 -23.08 -18.60 12.72
CA GLU A 223 -21.69 -18.91 12.41
C GLU A 223 -21.41 -20.41 12.54
N GLY A 224 -20.66 -20.97 11.60
CA GLY A 224 -20.27 -22.37 11.66
C GLY A 224 -19.29 -22.76 10.56
N THR A 225 -18.65 -23.92 10.73
CA THR A 225 -17.81 -24.56 9.72
C THR A 225 -18.44 -25.87 9.29
N ILE A 226 -18.76 -25.99 8.00
CA ILE A 226 -19.21 -27.23 7.38
C ILE A 226 -17.96 -28.02 6.97
N LYS A 227 -17.79 -29.24 7.48
CA LYS A 227 -16.77 -30.18 6.98
C LYS A 227 -17.28 -30.84 5.71
N ILE A 228 -16.45 -30.91 4.68
CA ILE A 228 -16.82 -31.45 3.37
C ILE A 228 -16.35 -32.89 3.29
N SER A 229 -17.32 -33.81 3.19
CA SER A 229 -17.07 -35.25 3.01
C SER A 229 -17.21 -35.71 1.55
N GLU A 230 -17.87 -34.90 0.71
CA GLU A 230 -18.13 -35.19 -0.70
C GLU A 230 -17.92 -33.89 -1.50
N THR A 231 -17.06 -33.96 -2.51
CA THR A 231 -16.76 -32.85 -3.43
C THR A 231 -17.43 -33.09 -4.77
N GLU A 232 -17.36 -32.12 -5.67
CA GLU A 232 -17.97 -32.18 -7.00
C GLU A 232 -19.49 -32.38 -6.96
N THR A 233 -20.13 -31.84 -5.92
CA THR A 233 -21.56 -31.94 -5.65
C THR A 233 -22.20 -30.56 -5.60
N VAL A 234 -23.54 -30.50 -5.67
CA VAL A 234 -24.29 -29.24 -5.65
C VAL A 234 -25.16 -29.21 -4.39
N TRP A 235 -25.08 -28.10 -3.66
CA TRP A 235 -25.86 -27.83 -2.45
C TRP A 235 -26.90 -26.76 -2.72
N SER A 236 -28.07 -26.85 -2.07
CA SER A 236 -29.06 -25.78 -2.13
C SER A 236 -28.68 -24.68 -1.14
N PHE A 237 -28.90 -23.43 -1.54
CA PHE A 237 -28.52 -22.25 -0.78
C PHE A 237 -29.64 -21.22 -0.85
N ASP A 238 -30.12 -20.79 0.31
CA ASP A 238 -31.05 -19.67 0.45
C ASP A 238 -30.43 -18.63 1.38
N ALA A 239 -30.62 -17.34 1.09
CA ALA A 239 -30.15 -16.27 1.94
C ALA A 239 -30.99 -14.99 1.79
N ASP A 240 -31.32 -14.34 2.90
CA ASP A 240 -32.16 -13.14 2.93
C ASP A 240 -31.50 -12.06 3.80
N PRO A 241 -31.23 -10.84 3.27
CA PRO A 241 -30.60 -9.80 4.06
C PRO A 241 -31.60 -9.20 5.06
N LYS A 242 -31.29 -9.25 6.37
CA LYS A 242 -32.06 -8.56 7.42
C LYS A 242 -32.01 -7.04 7.27
N THR A 243 -30.94 -6.54 6.66
CA THR A 243 -30.73 -5.14 6.35
C THR A 243 -30.12 -5.05 4.96
N TRP A 244 -30.74 -4.27 4.07
CA TRP A 244 -30.27 -4.11 2.71
C TRP A 244 -30.08 -2.62 2.36
N PRO A 245 -28.92 -2.23 1.77
CA PRO A 245 -27.69 -3.03 1.65
C PRO A 245 -27.06 -3.28 3.04
N GLU A 246 -25.95 -4.04 3.12
CA GLU A 246 -25.16 -4.41 4.33
C GLU A 246 -25.32 -5.85 4.83
N GLY A 247 -26.38 -6.56 4.43
CA GLY A 247 -26.52 -7.98 4.73
C GLY A 247 -25.57 -8.81 3.88
N PHE A 248 -24.66 -9.56 4.50
CA PHE A 248 -23.76 -10.50 3.81
C PHE A 248 -23.37 -11.66 4.71
N ILE A 249 -22.74 -12.68 4.13
CA ILE A 249 -22.20 -13.85 4.83
C ILE A 249 -20.72 -13.94 4.47
N ARG A 250 -19.82 -13.85 5.45
CA ARG A 250 -18.39 -14.09 5.19
C ARG A 250 -18.17 -15.57 4.93
N THR A 251 -17.34 -15.87 3.94
CA THR A 251 -16.98 -17.24 3.57
C THR A 251 -15.48 -17.44 3.69
N LEU A 252 -15.08 -18.62 4.17
CA LEU A 252 -13.69 -19.08 4.12
C LEU A 252 -13.67 -20.57 3.75
N GLY A 253 -12.80 -20.95 2.83
CA GLY A 253 -12.64 -22.34 2.39
C GLY A 253 -12.50 -22.43 0.88
N PHE A 254 -13.47 -21.89 0.13
CA PHE A 254 -13.43 -21.75 -1.32
C PHE A 254 -14.36 -20.61 -1.78
N PRO A 255 -14.17 -20.02 -2.97
CA PRO A 255 -15.06 -18.98 -3.53
C PRO A 255 -16.47 -19.54 -3.78
N VAL A 256 -17.50 -18.86 -3.27
CA VAL A 256 -18.89 -19.34 -3.40
C VAL A 256 -19.62 -18.58 -4.51
N ILE A 257 -19.92 -19.28 -5.61
CA ILE A 257 -20.73 -18.76 -6.71
C ILE A 257 -22.18 -19.23 -6.52
N VAL A 258 -23.09 -18.28 -6.33
CA VAL A 258 -24.53 -18.56 -6.18
C VAL A 258 -25.17 -18.65 -7.56
N CYS A 259 -25.78 -19.80 -7.86
CA CYS A 259 -26.30 -20.15 -9.17
C CYS A 259 -27.85 -20.24 -9.15
N PRO A 260 -28.51 -19.93 -10.29
CA PRO A 260 -29.97 -19.88 -10.37
C PRO A 260 -30.62 -21.27 -10.43
N SER A 261 -29.86 -22.30 -10.80
CA SER A 261 -30.35 -23.67 -10.91
C SER A 261 -29.25 -24.69 -10.62
N ARG A 262 -29.66 -25.92 -10.29
CA ARG A 262 -28.74 -27.05 -10.06
C ARG A 262 -27.93 -27.37 -11.32
N ASP A 263 -28.58 -27.38 -12.48
CA ASP A 263 -27.94 -27.66 -13.77
C ASP A 263 -26.91 -26.59 -14.14
N PHE A 264 -27.22 -25.32 -13.83
CA PHE A 264 -26.28 -24.22 -14.01
C PHE A 264 -25.04 -24.41 -13.13
N ALA A 265 -25.22 -24.68 -11.84
CA ALA A 265 -24.12 -24.94 -10.90
C ALA A 265 -23.25 -26.12 -11.35
N GLN A 266 -23.89 -27.21 -11.81
CA GLN A 266 -23.19 -28.39 -12.32
C GLN A 266 -22.40 -28.11 -13.60
N ARG A 267 -22.90 -27.22 -14.46
CA ARG A 267 -22.23 -26.80 -15.70
C ARG A 267 -21.05 -25.87 -15.42
N LEU A 268 -21.22 -24.92 -14.49
CA LEU A 268 -20.19 -23.95 -14.13
C LEU A 268 -19.07 -24.57 -13.27
N LYS A 269 -19.38 -25.60 -12.46
CA LYS A 269 -18.42 -26.28 -11.57
C LYS A 269 -17.62 -25.33 -10.68
N GLY A 270 -18.28 -24.28 -10.19
CA GLY A 270 -17.64 -23.27 -9.34
C GLY A 270 -16.53 -22.48 -10.04
N SER A 271 -16.55 -22.43 -11.38
CA SER A 271 -15.51 -21.81 -12.22
C SER A 271 -14.13 -22.43 -12.07
N THR A 272 -14.04 -23.68 -11.60
CA THR A 272 -12.74 -24.35 -11.43
C THR A 272 -12.35 -25.17 -12.66
N VAL A 273 -11.07 -25.13 -13.02
CA VAL A 273 -10.46 -25.99 -14.06
C VAL A 273 -9.47 -26.95 -13.44
N LYS A 274 -9.45 -28.19 -13.95
CA LYS A 274 -8.54 -29.24 -13.48
C LYS A 274 -7.38 -29.36 -14.46
N LEU A 275 -6.18 -29.07 -13.97
CA LEU A 275 -4.94 -29.18 -14.76
C LEU A 275 -4.59 -30.64 -15.04
N SER A 276 -3.72 -30.87 -16.03
CA SER A 276 -3.21 -32.20 -16.39
C SER A 276 -2.50 -32.91 -15.23
N THR A 277 -1.94 -32.14 -14.29
CA THR A 277 -1.29 -32.62 -13.06
C THR A 277 -2.27 -33.01 -11.95
N GLY A 278 -3.57 -32.78 -12.15
CA GLY A 278 -4.61 -32.98 -11.15
C GLY A 278 -4.81 -31.81 -10.18
N GLN A 279 -3.97 -30.77 -10.25
CA GLN A 279 -4.16 -29.51 -9.54
C GLN A 279 -5.39 -28.76 -10.06
N ILE A 280 -5.88 -27.80 -9.27
CA ILE A 280 -7.03 -26.97 -9.61
C ILE A 280 -6.56 -25.53 -9.81
N ALA A 281 -7.11 -24.88 -10.82
CA ALA A 281 -6.95 -23.45 -11.08
C ALA A 281 -8.34 -22.78 -11.18
N ALA A 282 -8.38 -21.47 -10.98
CA ALA A 282 -9.62 -20.69 -10.95
C ALA A 282 -10.04 -20.19 -12.35
N HIS A 283 -9.10 -20.10 -13.28
CA HIS A 283 -9.34 -19.50 -14.57
C HIS A 283 -8.85 -20.42 -15.69
N ARG A 284 -9.60 -20.50 -16.78
CA ARG A 284 -9.24 -21.22 -18.00
C ARG A 284 -7.94 -20.72 -18.64
N TYR A 285 -7.64 -19.42 -18.59
CA TYR A 285 -6.36 -18.92 -19.09
C TYR A 285 -5.17 -19.57 -18.36
N GLN A 286 -5.33 -19.93 -17.08
CA GLN A 286 -4.29 -20.61 -16.30
C GLN A 286 -4.04 -22.03 -16.81
N GLU A 287 -5.10 -22.76 -17.20
CA GLU A 287 -4.98 -24.06 -17.86
C GLU A 287 -4.28 -23.96 -19.22
N GLN A 288 -4.64 -22.95 -20.02
CA GLN A 288 -4.02 -22.69 -21.31
C GLN A 288 -2.53 -22.36 -21.15
N LEU A 289 -2.18 -21.51 -20.18
CA LEU A 289 -0.80 -21.13 -19.89
C LEU A 289 0.02 -22.32 -19.40
N ASP A 290 -0.47 -23.11 -18.42
CA ASP A 290 0.23 -24.33 -17.95
C ASP A 290 0.46 -25.33 -19.10
N SER A 291 -0.57 -25.55 -19.92
CA SER A 291 -0.47 -26.44 -21.08
C SER A 291 0.54 -25.94 -22.11
N LEU A 292 0.53 -24.64 -22.41
CA LEU A 292 1.45 -24.02 -23.36
C LEU A 292 2.90 -24.14 -22.89
N LEU A 293 3.19 -23.81 -21.63
CA LEU A 293 4.55 -23.90 -21.08
C LEU A 293 5.10 -25.33 -21.16
N ARG A 294 4.29 -26.34 -20.78
CA ARG A 294 4.70 -27.75 -20.84
C ARG A 294 4.88 -28.28 -22.26
N GLN A 295 4.17 -27.71 -23.23
CA GLN A 295 4.33 -28.06 -24.65
C GLN A 295 5.53 -27.38 -25.30
N LYS A 296 5.82 -26.14 -24.89
CA LYS A 296 6.87 -25.31 -25.51
C LYS A 296 8.27 -25.66 -25.06
N PHE A 297 8.42 -26.08 -23.81
CA PHE A 297 9.73 -26.30 -23.23
C PHE A 297 9.97 -27.77 -22.85
N SER A 298 11.21 -28.19 -23.04
CA SER A 298 11.75 -29.49 -22.67
C SER A 298 12.90 -29.32 -21.65
N LEU A 299 13.33 -30.41 -21.00
CA LEU A 299 14.40 -30.34 -19.99
C LEU A 299 15.71 -29.71 -20.53
N GLY A 300 16.06 -29.98 -21.79
CA GLY A 300 17.26 -29.43 -22.43
C GLY A 300 17.22 -27.92 -22.60
N ASP A 301 16.02 -27.31 -22.67
CA ASP A 301 15.85 -25.87 -22.82
C ASP A 301 16.22 -25.07 -21.56
N PHE A 302 16.53 -25.76 -20.46
CA PHE A 302 16.87 -25.18 -19.16
C PHE A 302 18.31 -25.48 -18.71
N GLU A 303 19.10 -26.17 -19.55
CA GLU A 303 20.50 -26.48 -19.25
C GLU A 303 21.32 -25.19 -19.18
N LEU A 304 21.95 -24.96 -18.03
CA LEU A 304 22.66 -23.73 -17.72
C LEU A 304 23.85 -24.04 -16.82
N GLU A 305 25.01 -23.50 -17.15
CA GLU A 305 26.18 -23.56 -16.27
C GLU A 305 26.05 -22.53 -15.13
N TYR A 306 26.39 -22.94 -13.92
CA TYR A 306 26.43 -22.04 -12.77
C TYR A 306 27.57 -21.03 -12.90
N ILE A 307 27.38 -19.83 -12.35
CA ILE A 307 28.47 -18.86 -12.25
C ILE A 307 29.47 -19.38 -11.21
N PRO A 308 30.77 -19.55 -11.54
CA PRO A 308 31.76 -20.05 -10.59
C PRO A 308 31.99 -19.08 -9.42
N GLU A 309 32.26 -19.62 -8.24
CA GLU A 309 32.71 -18.82 -7.08
C GLU A 309 33.97 -18.02 -7.45
N GLY A 310 33.96 -16.71 -7.17
CA GLY A 310 35.07 -15.82 -7.47
C GLY A 310 35.08 -15.27 -8.90
N HIS A 311 34.12 -15.63 -9.77
CA HIS A 311 33.99 -15.12 -11.15
C HIS A 311 34.07 -13.59 -11.22
N PHE A 312 33.47 -12.89 -10.26
CA PHE A 312 33.44 -11.43 -10.26
C PHE A 312 34.75 -10.76 -9.83
N THR A 313 35.70 -11.51 -9.25
CA THR A 313 36.99 -10.95 -8.79
C THR A 313 37.82 -10.41 -9.95
N GLN A 314 37.77 -11.07 -11.12
CA GLN A 314 38.47 -10.59 -12.32
C GLN A 314 37.90 -9.27 -12.87
N TRP A 315 36.68 -8.91 -12.46
CA TRP A 315 35.97 -7.70 -12.87
C TRP A 315 36.00 -6.62 -11.79
N GLN A 316 36.79 -6.81 -10.72
CA GLN A 316 36.80 -5.90 -9.57
C GLN A 316 37.07 -4.46 -10.01
N ASP A 317 38.07 -4.20 -10.84
CA ASP A 317 38.41 -2.84 -11.27
C ASP A 317 37.26 -2.18 -12.06
N TYR A 318 36.54 -2.96 -12.88
CA TYR A 318 35.37 -2.48 -13.62
C TYR A 318 34.21 -2.16 -12.66
N ILE A 319 33.88 -3.08 -11.74
CA ILE A 319 32.80 -2.90 -10.77
C ILE A 319 33.10 -1.71 -9.82
N LEU A 320 34.36 -1.52 -9.44
CA LEU A 320 34.79 -0.41 -8.58
C LEU A 320 34.96 0.92 -9.32
N SER A 321 34.82 0.95 -10.65
CA SER A 321 34.77 2.19 -11.41
C SER A 321 33.51 3.00 -11.08
N GLU A 322 32.37 2.31 -10.93
CA GLU A 322 31.04 2.86 -10.58
C GLU A 322 30.40 2.10 -9.40
N PRO A 323 30.97 2.18 -8.19
CA PRO A 323 30.56 1.33 -7.07
C PRO A 323 29.13 1.61 -6.58
N TYR A 324 28.57 2.80 -6.85
CA TYR A 324 27.15 3.09 -6.53
C TYR A 324 26.18 2.40 -7.46
N LYS A 325 26.46 2.44 -8.76
CA LYS A 325 25.65 1.75 -9.78
C LYS A 325 25.55 0.25 -9.45
N TYR A 326 26.66 -0.34 -9.01
CA TYR A 326 26.76 -1.79 -8.82
C TYR A 326 26.57 -2.28 -7.37
N ALA A 327 26.54 -1.41 -6.36
CA ALA A 327 26.44 -1.85 -4.96
C ALA A 327 25.23 -2.77 -4.72
N ALA A 328 24.04 -2.39 -5.20
CA ALA A 328 22.83 -3.20 -5.04
C ALA A 328 22.91 -4.59 -5.72
N LEU A 329 23.80 -4.76 -6.71
CA LEU A 329 24.02 -6.04 -7.40
C LEU A 329 24.96 -6.99 -6.66
N PHE A 330 25.73 -6.53 -5.65
CA PHE A 330 26.75 -7.34 -4.97
C PHE A 330 26.76 -7.26 -3.44
N THR A 331 26.41 -6.13 -2.83
CA THR A 331 26.69 -5.89 -1.40
C THR A 331 25.58 -6.32 -0.47
N GLU A 332 24.34 -6.30 -0.95
CA GLU A 332 23.21 -6.73 -0.16
C GLU A 332 23.22 -8.26 -0.03
N THR A 333 22.83 -8.74 1.15
CA THR A 333 22.71 -10.18 1.46
C THR A 333 21.74 -10.90 0.51
N SER A 334 20.91 -10.13 -0.20
CA SER A 334 19.98 -10.56 -1.25
C SER A 334 20.27 -9.97 -2.62
N SER A 335 21.51 -9.62 -2.91
CA SER A 335 21.83 -9.08 -4.22
C SER A 335 21.56 -10.08 -5.35
N VAL A 336 21.29 -9.58 -6.55
CA VAL A 336 20.92 -10.39 -7.72
C VAL A 336 21.94 -11.52 -7.98
N PHE A 337 23.23 -11.18 -7.96
CA PHE A 337 24.30 -12.17 -8.20
C PHE A 337 24.61 -13.05 -6.99
N ALA A 338 24.18 -12.67 -5.79
CA ALA A 338 24.20 -13.58 -4.65
C ALA A 338 23.17 -14.71 -4.78
N ALA A 339 21.99 -14.41 -5.34
CA ALA A 339 20.86 -15.33 -5.37
C ALA A 339 20.75 -16.19 -6.64
N ILE A 340 21.43 -15.82 -7.74
CA ILE A 340 21.20 -16.42 -9.06
C ILE A 340 21.46 -17.94 -9.11
N ASN A 341 22.58 -18.43 -8.58
CA ASN A 341 22.87 -19.86 -8.61
C ASN A 341 21.85 -20.67 -7.80
N THR A 342 21.45 -20.16 -6.63
CA THR A 342 20.40 -20.79 -5.82
C THR A 342 19.07 -20.79 -6.55
N ALA A 343 18.70 -19.69 -7.23
CA ALA A 343 17.47 -19.64 -8.03
C ALA A 343 17.49 -20.68 -9.17
N ILE A 344 18.62 -20.87 -9.84
CA ILE A 344 18.79 -21.89 -10.90
C ILE A 344 18.71 -23.30 -10.31
N GLU A 345 19.42 -23.58 -9.22
CA GLU A 345 19.51 -24.90 -8.59
C GLU A 345 18.18 -25.34 -7.98
N SER A 346 17.46 -24.43 -7.33
CA SER A 346 16.22 -24.71 -6.61
C SER A 346 14.97 -24.72 -7.49
N GLN A 347 15.11 -24.44 -8.79
CA GLN A 347 13.98 -24.38 -9.71
C GLN A 347 13.55 -25.78 -10.19
N VAL A 348 12.25 -26.03 -10.13
CA VAL A 348 11.63 -27.24 -10.65
C VAL A 348 11.44 -27.11 -12.16
N ILE A 349 12.37 -27.68 -12.93
CA ILE A 349 12.35 -27.64 -14.40
C ILE A 349 11.69 -28.87 -15.06
N ASP A 350 11.25 -29.85 -14.27
CA ASP A 350 10.56 -31.04 -14.80
C ASP A 350 9.12 -30.70 -15.24
N PRO A 351 8.79 -30.77 -16.55
CA PRO A 351 7.46 -30.48 -17.06
C PRO A 351 6.42 -31.55 -16.71
N GLN A 352 6.78 -32.65 -16.05
CA GLN A 352 5.83 -33.60 -15.46
C GLN A 352 5.51 -33.29 -14.00
N SER A 353 6.30 -32.41 -13.37
CA SER A 353 6.09 -32.04 -11.98
C SER A 353 4.84 -31.16 -11.82
N PRO A 354 4.01 -31.38 -10.78
CA PRO A 354 2.98 -30.43 -10.37
C PRO A 354 3.56 -29.09 -9.87
N TYR A 355 4.89 -28.96 -9.77
CA TYR A 355 5.55 -27.71 -9.35
C TYR A 355 6.38 -27.07 -10.46
N TYR A 356 6.21 -27.53 -11.71
CA TYR A 356 6.94 -27.01 -12.86
C TYR A 356 7.00 -25.47 -12.91
N GLY A 357 8.20 -24.92 -13.04
CA GLY A 357 8.51 -23.49 -13.01
C GLY A 357 8.79 -22.92 -11.63
N GLY A 358 8.27 -23.52 -10.56
CA GLY A 358 8.44 -23.04 -9.19
C GLY A 358 9.90 -23.05 -8.75
N ILE A 359 10.33 -21.98 -8.10
CA ILE A 359 11.65 -21.88 -7.47
C ILE A 359 11.46 -22.22 -5.99
N ALA A 360 12.22 -23.14 -5.39
CA ALA A 360 12.06 -23.43 -3.96
C ALA A 360 12.63 -22.28 -3.10
N GLY A 361 12.09 -22.11 -1.89
CA GLY A 361 12.54 -21.11 -0.90
C GLY A 361 14.04 -21.04 -0.75
N ILE A 362 14.63 -19.89 -1.10
CA ILE A 362 15.96 -19.47 -0.61
C ILE A 362 15.97 -19.46 0.94
N TYR A 363 14.80 -19.39 1.60
CA TYR A 363 14.68 -19.18 3.05
C TYR A 363 14.12 -20.36 3.87
N ASP A 364 13.37 -21.31 3.29
CA ASP A 364 12.46 -22.17 4.08
C ASP A 364 12.80 -23.67 4.14
N TYR A 365 13.84 -24.17 3.48
CA TYR A 365 14.06 -25.63 3.37
C TYR A 365 14.98 -26.27 4.41
N TYR A 366 15.46 -25.55 5.43
CA TYR A 366 16.60 -26.04 6.23
C TYR A 366 16.36 -26.47 7.69
N LYS A 367 15.14 -26.57 8.26
CA LYS A 367 14.93 -27.25 9.58
C LYS A 367 13.58 -27.97 9.77
N PRO A 368 13.52 -29.05 10.60
CA PRO A 368 12.28 -29.71 10.98
C PRO A 368 11.42 -28.78 11.84
N VAL A 369 10.15 -28.68 11.49
CA VAL A 369 9.13 -27.89 12.20
C VAL A 369 9.03 -28.35 13.66
N HIS A 370 9.34 -27.48 14.63
CA HIS A 370 8.67 -27.34 15.94
C HIS A 370 9.38 -26.36 16.90
N ARG A 371 8.82 -25.15 17.11
CA ARG A 371 8.17 -24.69 18.36
C ARG A 371 7.95 -23.17 18.34
N TYR A 372 6.68 -22.80 18.37
CA TYR A 372 6.15 -21.45 18.57
C TYR A 372 6.31 -20.96 20.02
N ASN A 373 6.59 -19.66 20.18
CA ASN A 373 5.95 -18.75 21.15
C ASN A 373 6.33 -17.31 20.75
N SER A 374 5.45 -16.55 20.10
CA SER A 374 4.34 -15.74 20.63
C SER A 374 4.76 -14.34 21.11
N GLN A 375 4.59 -13.34 20.24
CA GLN A 375 3.81 -12.10 20.42
C GLN A 375 4.24 -11.07 19.34
N ASP A 376 3.39 -10.88 18.34
CA ASP A 376 3.27 -9.67 17.49
C ASP A 376 4.23 -9.38 16.32
N ALA A 377 4.80 -10.39 15.65
CA ALA A 377 5.29 -10.23 14.29
C ALA A 377 4.65 -11.28 13.36
N GLY A 378 3.99 -10.78 12.30
CA GLY A 378 3.28 -11.55 11.27
C GLY A 378 4.20 -12.42 10.42
N ALA A 379 4.78 -13.45 11.03
CA ALA A 379 5.43 -14.54 10.32
C ALA A 379 4.36 -15.31 9.55
N PHE A 380 4.44 -15.20 8.23
CA PHE A 380 3.69 -16.00 7.28
C PHE A 380 3.83 -17.48 7.64
N GLU A 381 2.74 -18.14 8.03
CA GLU A 381 2.68 -19.60 7.97
C GLU A 381 2.65 -19.99 6.49
N MET A 382 3.84 -20.16 5.90
CA MET A 382 3.97 -20.99 4.71
C MET A 382 3.54 -22.40 5.11
N PRO A 383 2.61 -23.04 4.39
CA PRO A 383 2.22 -24.39 4.72
C PRO A 383 3.45 -25.30 4.64
N ASP A 384 3.59 -26.16 5.63
CA ASP A 384 4.63 -27.19 5.69
C ASP A 384 4.65 -27.98 4.37
N ALA A 385 5.75 -27.89 3.61
CA ALA A 385 5.93 -28.57 2.32
C ALA A 385 5.82 -30.10 2.44
N THR A 386 5.92 -30.66 3.65
CA THR A 386 5.69 -32.08 3.91
C THR A 386 4.20 -32.45 4.05
N ASN A 387 3.32 -31.47 4.20
CA ASN A 387 1.88 -31.67 4.31
C ASN A 387 1.21 -31.68 2.93
N GLN A 388 1.40 -32.78 2.19
CA GLN A 388 0.80 -33.05 0.87
C GLN A 388 -0.73 -32.85 0.84
N GLU A 389 -1.42 -32.95 1.98
CA GLU A 389 -2.87 -32.73 2.07
C GLU A 389 -3.28 -31.27 1.85
N LYS A 390 -2.38 -30.30 2.09
CA LYS A 390 -2.62 -28.85 1.92
C LYS A 390 -2.14 -28.29 0.56
N PHE A 391 -1.20 -28.97 -0.11
CA PHE A 391 -0.57 -28.54 -1.37
C PHE A 391 -1.20 -29.13 -2.62
N SER A 392 -1.89 -30.28 -2.50
CA SER A 392 -2.46 -31.02 -3.65
C SER A 392 -3.55 -30.31 -4.44
N GLN A 393 -3.92 -29.07 -4.10
CA GLN A 393 -5.09 -28.38 -4.69
C GLN A 393 -4.80 -27.01 -5.29
N ILE A 394 -3.66 -26.39 -4.99
CA ILE A 394 -3.34 -25.04 -5.48
C ILE A 394 -2.23 -25.17 -6.51
N ALA A 395 -2.46 -24.60 -7.70
CA ALA A 395 -1.44 -24.43 -8.71
C ALA A 395 -0.60 -23.17 -8.40
N GLY A 396 0.71 -23.22 -8.64
CA GLY A 396 1.62 -22.08 -8.44
C GLY A 396 2.26 -22.06 -7.06
N PHE A 397 3.59 -21.99 -7.00
CA PHE A 397 4.31 -21.69 -5.77
C PHE A 397 5.78 -21.36 -6.07
N SER A 398 6.10 -20.07 -6.14
CA SER A 398 7.46 -19.59 -5.88
C SER A 398 7.46 -18.68 -4.64
N PRO A 399 8.48 -18.76 -3.77
CA PRO A 399 8.80 -17.75 -2.78
C PRO A 399 8.74 -16.38 -3.43
N LYS A 400 8.34 -15.41 -2.64
CA LYS A 400 8.26 -14.03 -3.08
C LYS A 400 9.61 -13.66 -3.75
N TYR A 401 9.56 -12.95 -4.88
CA TYR A 401 10.72 -12.36 -5.59
C TYR A 401 11.63 -13.29 -6.41
N ALA A 402 11.45 -14.61 -6.34
CA ALA A 402 12.42 -15.54 -6.91
C ALA A 402 12.56 -15.42 -8.45
N ALA A 403 11.47 -15.09 -9.16
CA ALA A 403 11.47 -14.96 -10.62
C ALA A 403 12.13 -13.67 -11.14
N ALA A 404 12.22 -12.62 -10.31
CA ALA A 404 12.85 -11.35 -10.70
C ALA A 404 14.38 -11.49 -10.84
N VAL A 405 15.02 -12.35 -10.04
CA VAL A 405 16.47 -12.59 -10.09
C VAL A 405 16.94 -13.06 -11.47
N PRO A 406 16.43 -14.17 -12.04
CA PRO A 406 16.85 -14.60 -13.37
C PRO A 406 16.46 -13.61 -14.47
N ALA A 407 15.36 -12.85 -14.31
CA ALA A 407 14.97 -11.80 -15.26
C ALA A 407 15.98 -10.65 -15.32
N VAL A 408 16.43 -10.16 -14.15
CA VAL A 408 17.45 -9.11 -14.05
C VAL A 408 18.78 -9.59 -14.62
N VAL A 409 19.23 -10.79 -14.25
CA VAL A 409 20.50 -11.35 -14.77
C VAL A 409 20.43 -11.57 -16.28
N TYR A 410 19.31 -12.02 -16.83
CA TYR A 410 19.17 -12.18 -18.28
C TYR A 410 19.34 -10.85 -19.03
N SER A 411 18.82 -9.76 -18.47
CA SER A 411 18.69 -8.47 -19.15
C SER A 411 19.85 -7.52 -18.92
N LEU A 412 20.67 -7.75 -17.88
CA LEU A 412 21.75 -6.87 -17.50
C LEU A 412 22.95 -7.00 -18.46
N ASP A 413 23.09 -6.04 -19.38
CA ASP A 413 24.21 -5.93 -20.33
C ASP A 413 25.46 -5.36 -19.65
N GLU A 414 26.18 -6.22 -18.94
CA GLU A 414 27.41 -5.86 -18.25
C GLU A 414 28.48 -6.92 -18.51
N PRO A 415 29.76 -6.54 -18.70
CA PRO A 415 30.81 -7.47 -19.10
C PRO A 415 31.09 -8.55 -18.04
N PHE A 416 30.79 -8.28 -16.77
CA PHE A 416 30.92 -9.25 -15.70
C PHE A 416 29.79 -10.29 -15.65
N ASN A 417 28.70 -10.10 -16.39
CA ASN A 417 27.55 -10.98 -16.39
C ASN A 417 27.68 -12.07 -17.47
N PRO A 418 28.02 -13.33 -17.13
CA PRO A 418 28.22 -14.38 -18.12
C PRO A 418 26.90 -14.93 -18.69
N LEU A 419 25.76 -14.53 -18.12
CA LEU A 419 24.43 -15.06 -18.47
C LEU A 419 23.57 -14.03 -19.24
N TYR A 420 24.14 -12.91 -19.65
CA TYR A 420 23.45 -11.90 -20.46
C TYR A 420 22.90 -12.54 -21.73
N LYS A 421 21.59 -12.32 -21.98
CA LYS A 421 20.82 -12.88 -23.09
C LYS A 421 20.90 -14.42 -23.22
N ASN A 422 21.27 -15.14 -22.18
CA ASN A 422 21.31 -16.60 -22.21
C ASN A 422 19.89 -17.19 -22.35
N ARG A 423 19.68 -18.01 -23.40
CA ARG A 423 18.37 -18.57 -23.74
C ARG A 423 17.78 -19.47 -22.65
N ALA A 424 18.59 -20.30 -22.01
CA ALA A 424 18.12 -21.16 -20.94
C ALA A 424 17.69 -20.35 -19.71
N LEU A 425 18.40 -19.27 -19.39
CA LEU A 425 18.01 -18.37 -18.30
C LEU A 425 16.70 -17.64 -18.61
N LEU A 426 16.48 -17.19 -19.85
CA LEU A 426 15.20 -16.62 -20.28
C LEU A 426 14.05 -17.61 -20.06
N ASN A 427 14.21 -18.85 -20.55
CA ASN A 427 13.19 -19.89 -20.42
C ASN A 427 12.87 -20.16 -18.94
N ARG A 428 13.90 -20.22 -18.09
CA ARG A 428 13.76 -20.35 -16.63
C ARG A 428 12.99 -19.18 -16.01
N ALA A 429 13.28 -17.94 -16.40
CA ALA A 429 12.57 -16.77 -15.90
C ALA A 429 11.09 -16.75 -16.34
N ILE A 430 10.80 -17.14 -17.58
CA ILE A 430 9.44 -17.26 -18.12
C ILE A 430 8.64 -18.28 -17.31
N ILE A 431 9.12 -19.52 -17.17
CA ILE A 431 8.34 -20.57 -16.48
C ILE A 431 8.12 -20.21 -15.00
N ALA A 432 9.07 -19.56 -14.33
CA ALA A 432 8.89 -19.11 -12.95
C ALA A 432 7.83 -18.01 -12.84
N SER A 433 7.92 -16.99 -13.69
CA SER A 433 7.00 -15.85 -13.66
C SER A 433 5.57 -16.25 -14.02
N CYS A 434 5.41 -17.08 -15.06
CA CYS A 434 4.11 -17.59 -15.45
C CYS A 434 3.55 -18.60 -14.43
N ARG A 435 4.40 -19.37 -13.74
CA ARG A 435 3.94 -20.27 -12.68
C ARG A 435 3.35 -19.51 -11.49
N ASP A 436 3.89 -18.34 -11.17
CA ASP A 436 3.36 -17.51 -10.09
C ASP A 436 1.94 -16.98 -10.40
N LEU A 437 1.56 -16.81 -11.67
CA LEU A 437 0.17 -16.48 -12.05
C LEU A 437 -0.84 -17.58 -11.73
N MET A 438 -0.39 -18.81 -11.51
CA MET A 438 -1.27 -19.90 -11.11
C MET A 438 -1.84 -19.70 -9.69
N LEU A 439 -1.23 -18.82 -8.89
CA LEU A 439 -1.74 -18.41 -7.57
C LEU A 439 -3.00 -17.55 -7.64
N MET A 440 -3.41 -17.12 -8.83
CA MET A 440 -4.61 -16.30 -8.99
C MET A 440 -5.85 -17.11 -8.62
N ASP A 441 -6.63 -16.56 -7.69
CA ASP A 441 -7.93 -17.09 -7.32
C ASP A 441 -9.05 -16.48 -8.15
N GLU A 442 -10.27 -16.97 -7.94
CA GLU A 442 -11.49 -16.53 -8.63
C GLU A 442 -11.77 -15.03 -8.48
N GLY A 443 -11.34 -14.42 -7.38
CA GLY A 443 -11.49 -12.99 -7.12
C GLY A 443 -10.38 -12.13 -7.73
N GLU A 444 -9.47 -12.72 -8.52
CA GLU A 444 -8.27 -12.13 -9.11
C GLU A 444 -7.28 -11.61 -8.04
N LEU A 445 -7.24 -12.28 -6.89
CA LEU A 445 -6.27 -12.05 -5.82
C LEU A 445 -5.31 -13.24 -5.75
N THR A 446 -4.26 -13.15 -4.92
CA THR A 446 -3.36 -14.29 -4.69
C THR A 446 -3.94 -15.21 -3.63
N ASP A 447 -4.09 -16.50 -3.91
CA ASP A 447 -4.52 -17.46 -2.91
C ASP A 447 -3.42 -17.70 -1.87
N GLY A 448 -3.78 -17.62 -0.59
CA GLY A 448 -2.82 -17.74 0.49
C GLY A 448 -3.34 -17.23 1.81
N ARG A 449 -4.07 -18.08 2.53
CA ARG A 449 -4.12 -18.27 4.00
C ARG A 449 -3.31 -17.28 4.87
N GLY A 450 -3.60 -15.97 4.81
CA GLY A 450 -2.97 -14.94 5.66
C GLY A 450 -1.95 -14.01 4.98
N LEU A 451 -1.74 -14.09 3.66
CA LEU A 451 -1.28 -12.92 2.90
C LEU A 451 -2.39 -11.89 3.03
N SER A 452 -2.19 -10.95 3.95
CA SER A 452 -3.26 -10.13 4.47
C SER A 452 -4.01 -9.47 3.33
N ASP A 453 -5.34 -9.45 3.43
CA ASP A 453 -6.22 -8.61 2.59
C ASP A 453 -5.81 -7.12 2.61
N TYR A 454 -4.80 -6.76 3.42
CA TYR A 454 -4.16 -5.48 3.50
C TYR A 454 -3.54 -5.08 2.16
N TYR A 455 -4.10 -4.01 1.61
CA TYR A 455 -3.73 -3.39 0.35
C TYR A 455 -2.21 -3.25 0.13
N SER A 456 -1.48 -2.75 1.13
CA SER A 456 -0.03 -2.53 1.08
C SER A 456 0.77 -3.78 0.71
N ILE A 457 0.42 -4.91 1.34
CA ILE A 457 1.08 -6.19 1.10
C ILE A 457 0.72 -6.71 -0.29
N PHE A 458 -0.54 -6.53 -0.71
CA PHE A 458 -0.98 -6.92 -2.04
C PHE A 458 -0.29 -6.09 -3.14
N ALA A 459 -0.25 -4.75 -3.03
CA ALA A 459 0.42 -3.87 -3.99
C ALA A 459 1.92 -4.20 -4.11
N ALA A 460 2.60 -4.41 -2.97
CA ALA A 460 3.97 -4.86 -2.97
C ALA A 460 4.13 -6.23 -3.65
N ASN A 461 3.26 -7.21 -3.35
CA ASN A 461 3.27 -8.52 -4.00
C ASN A 461 3.08 -8.40 -5.52
N VAL A 462 2.09 -7.62 -5.97
CA VAL A 462 1.77 -7.44 -7.38
C VAL A 462 2.97 -6.94 -8.14
N ARG A 463 3.57 -5.85 -7.65
CA ARG A 463 4.80 -5.32 -8.24
C ARG A 463 5.87 -6.40 -8.34
N THR A 464 6.27 -6.93 -7.21
CA THR A 464 7.58 -7.58 -7.11
C THR A 464 7.58 -9.05 -7.52
N ARG A 465 6.42 -9.69 -7.48
CA ARG A 465 6.26 -11.08 -7.94
C ARG A 465 5.88 -11.12 -9.42
N PHE A 466 5.01 -10.22 -9.86
CA PHE A 466 4.39 -10.32 -11.18
C PHE A 466 4.93 -9.27 -12.17
N ILE A 467 4.94 -8.00 -11.78
CA ILE A 467 5.25 -6.89 -12.70
C ILE A 467 6.74 -6.79 -13.01
N ASP A 468 7.61 -6.85 -12.00
CA ASP A 468 9.05 -6.66 -12.18
C ASP A 468 9.66 -7.63 -13.22
N PRO A 469 9.46 -8.97 -13.15
CA PRO A 469 9.98 -9.85 -14.19
C PRO A 469 9.27 -9.65 -15.54
N TYR A 470 8.00 -9.28 -15.55
CA TYR A 470 7.24 -9.03 -16.79
C TYR A 470 7.78 -7.82 -17.54
N VAL A 471 7.93 -6.66 -16.89
CA VAL A 471 8.42 -5.44 -17.54
C VAL A 471 9.86 -5.56 -18.04
N ILE A 472 10.69 -6.34 -17.34
CA ILE A 472 12.08 -6.58 -17.74
C ILE A 472 12.18 -7.45 -19.00
N LEU A 473 11.28 -8.42 -19.18
CA LEU A 473 11.38 -9.44 -20.23
C LEU A 473 10.35 -9.28 -21.37
N SER A 474 9.41 -8.33 -21.25
CA SER A 474 8.22 -8.25 -22.12
C SER A 474 8.58 -8.21 -23.61
N ASP A 475 9.53 -7.36 -24.00
CA ASP A 475 9.89 -7.17 -25.40
C ASP A 475 10.51 -8.44 -26.01
N GLU A 476 11.46 -9.06 -25.33
CA GLU A 476 12.09 -10.30 -25.79
C GLU A 476 11.11 -11.48 -25.82
N VAL A 477 10.22 -11.58 -24.83
CA VAL A 477 9.23 -12.65 -24.78
C VAL A 477 8.18 -12.45 -25.87
N LYS A 478 7.78 -11.21 -26.16
CA LYS A 478 6.89 -10.89 -27.28
C LYS A 478 7.51 -11.23 -28.62
N GLU A 479 8.79 -10.93 -28.81
CA GLU A 479 9.50 -11.26 -30.06
C GLU A 479 9.64 -12.77 -30.24
N ILE A 480 10.01 -13.49 -29.19
CA ILE A 480 10.43 -14.88 -29.33
C ILE A 480 9.31 -15.90 -29.01
N TYR A 481 8.41 -15.58 -28.08
CA TYR A 481 7.31 -16.43 -27.62
C TYR A 481 5.99 -15.63 -27.53
N PRO A 482 5.47 -15.13 -28.67
CA PRO A 482 4.31 -14.23 -28.69
C PRO A 482 3.04 -14.85 -28.08
N ASP A 483 2.87 -16.17 -28.17
CA ASP A 483 1.75 -16.89 -27.56
C ASP A 483 1.85 -16.96 -26.03
N ILE A 484 3.05 -17.16 -25.48
CA ILE A 484 3.31 -17.05 -24.04
C ILE A 484 3.11 -15.60 -23.58
N HIS A 485 3.61 -14.63 -24.35
CA HIS A 485 3.46 -13.20 -24.05
C HIS A 485 1.98 -12.80 -23.94
N GLU A 486 1.13 -13.25 -24.86
CA GLU A 486 -0.32 -12.95 -24.84
C GLU A 486 -0.97 -13.43 -23.53
N LEU A 487 -0.76 -14.70 -23.15
CA LEU A 487 -1.35 -15.28 -21.93
C LEU A 487 -0.73 -14.71 -20.64
N TRP A 488 0.58 -14.42 -20.66
CA TRP A 488 1.24 -13.77 -19.53
C TRP A 488 0.68 -12.36 -19.33
N THR A 489 0.56 -11.58 -20.41
CA THR A 489 -0.04 -10.24 -20.38
C THR A 489 -1.47 -10.27 -19.84
N GLU A 490 -2.28 -11.26 -20.23
CA GLU A 490 -3.65 -11.43 -19.71
C GLU A 490 -3.67 -11.67 -18.20
N GLY A 491 -2.81 -12.57 -17.69
CA GLY A 491 -2.72 -12.84 -16.26
C GLY A 491 -2.27 -11.63 -15.45
N ILE A 492 -1.31 -10.86 -15.96
CA ILE A 492 -0.84 -9.62 -15.31
C ILE A 492 -1.93 -8.55 -15.33
N GLN A 493 -2.61 -8.38 -16.47
CA GLN A 493 -3.70 -7.42 -16.65
C GLN A 493 -4.80 -7.61 -15.60
N ARG A 494 -5.19 -8.85 -15.30
CA ARG A 494 -6.20 -9.14 -14.27
C ARG A 494 -5.80 -8.64 -12.89
N TYR A 495 -4.55 -8.87 -12.48
CA TYR A 495 -4.03 -8.34 -11.21
C TYR A 495 -4.01 -6.81 -11.20
N ILE A 496 -3.52 -6.17 -12.27
CA ILE A 496 -3.45 -4.71 -12.37
C ILE A 496 -4.86 -4.10 -12.34
N ASP A 497 -5.79 -4.59 -13.17
CA ASP A 497 -7.17 -4.11 -13.21
C ASP A 497 -7.88 -4.29 -11.86
N ARG A 498 -7.56 -5.35 -11.11
CA ARG A 498 -8.07 -5.57 -9.76
C ARG A 498 -7.59 -4.51 -8.77
N THR A 499 -6.42 -3.93 -8.99
CA THR A 499 -5.78 -2.94 -8.11
C THR A 499 -6.18 -1.49 -8.37
N LEU A 500 -6.64 -1.12 -9.58
CA LEU A 500 -6.87 0.27 -9.98
C LEU A 500 -7.77 1.08 -9.04
N HIS A 501 -8.77 0.43 -8.43
CA HIS A 501 -9.72 1.10 -7.55
C HIS A 501 -9.42 0.94 -6.06
N MET A 502 -8.33 0.26 -5.71
CA MET A 502 -8.00 -0.01 -4.32
C MET A 502 -7.75 1.28 -3.54
N SER A 503 -8.22 1.30 -2.28
CA SER A 503 -8.17 2.49 -1.46
C SER A 503 -6.73 2.84 -1.09
N VAL A 504 -6.33 4.09 -1.32
CA VAL A 504 -5.12 4.73 -0.81
C VAL A 504 -5.03 4.47 0.70
N SER A 505 -4.18 3.53 1.12
CA SER A 505 -4.08 3.14 2.53
C SER A 505 -3.03 3.96 3.25
N GLY A 506 -3.38 5.16 3.72
CA GLY A 506 -2.69 5.88 4.80
C GLY A 506 -1.16 6.07 4.76
N SER A 507 -0.48 5.72 3.65
CA SER A 507 0.97 5.79 3.49
C SER A 507 1.34 5.95 1.99
N ALA A 508 2.33 6.80 1.71
CA ALA A 508 2.82 7.07 0.35
C ALA A 508 3.33 5.82 -0.37
N HIS A 509 4.10 5.01 0.35
CA HIS A 509 4.85 3.93 -0.26
C HIS A 509 3.92 2.90 -0.89
N ASP A 510 2.82 2.57 -0.22
CA ASP A 510 1.83 1.61 -0.73
C ASP A 510 1.24 2.05 -2.05
N CYS A 511 0.99 3.36 -2.15
CA CYS A 511 0.40 3.93 -3.34
C CYS A 511 1.45 4.04 -4.47
N ALA A 512 2.69 4.34 -4.13
CA ALA A 512 3.80 4.34 -5.08
C ALA A 512 4.09 2.94 -5.66
N GLN A 513 3.93 1.86 -4.88
CA GLN A 513 4.02 0.49 -5.40
C GLN A 513 2.98 0.24 -6.51
N LEU A 514 1.74 0.68 -6.29
CA LEU A 514 0.67 0.54 -7.26
C LEU A 514 0.92 1.40 -8.51
N ILE A 515 1.24 2.68 -8.32
CA ILE A 515 1.51 3.61 -9.43
C ILE A 515 2.61 3.07 -10.33
N TYR A 516 3.74 2.65 -9.74
CA TYR A 516 4.82 2.05 -10.49
C TYR A 516 4.38 0.77 -11.20
N SER A 517 3.59 -0.09 -10.54
CA SER A 517 3.09 -1.34 -11.14
C SER A 517 2.25 -1.08 -12.40
N ILE A 518 1.37 -0.07 -12.34
CA ILE A 518 0.52 0.32 -13.48
C ILE A 518 1.37 0.93 -14.61
N ALA A 519 2.35 1.78 -14.27
CA ALA A 519 3.23 2.41 -15.25
C ALA A 519 4.16 1.40 -15.95
N ALA A 520 4.73 0.48 -15.18
CA ALA A 520 5.53 -0.61 -15.71
C ALA A 520 4.70 -1.54 -16.60
N PHE A 521 3.44 -1.82 -16.21
CA PHE A 521 2.53 -2.59 -17.06
C PHE A 521 2.18 -1.86 -18.35
N TYR A 522 1.92 -0.55 -18.30
CA TYR A 522 1.74 0.31 -19.48
C TYR A 522 2.93 0.16 -20.44
N LYS A 523 4.15 0.38 -19.94
CA LYS A 523 5.37 0.29 -20.74
C LYS A 523 5.53 -1.07 -21.42
N ALA A 524 5.27 -2.14 -20.68
CA ALA A 524 5.47 -3.51 -21.14
C ALA A 524 4.37 -3.99 -22.10
N SER A 525 3.12 -3.58 -21.89
CA SER A 525 1.97 -4.03 -22.68
C SER A 525 1.66 -3.10 -23.87
N GLY A 526 2.01 -1.81 -23.76
CA GLY A 526 1.63 -0.76 -24.72
C GLY A 526 0.17 -0.31 -24.63
N ASP A 527 -0.56 -0.69 -23.57
CA ASP A 527 -1.99 -0.38 -23.42
C ASP A 527 -2.22 1.01 -22.80
N GLU A 528 -2.52 1.99 -23.66
CA GLU A 528 -2.71 3.42 -23.31
C GLU A 528 -3.78 3.68 -22.24
N PHE A 529 -4.71 2.74 -22.01
CA PHE A 529 -5.70 2.84 -20.92
C PHE A 529 -5.04 3.10 -19.56
N TYR A 530 -3.89 2.48 -19.29
CA TYR A 530 -3.18 2.62 -18.02
C TYR A 530 -2.47 3.97 -17.89
N LEU A 531 -1.92 4.51 -18.98
CA LEU A 531 -1.33 5.85 -18.97
C LEU A 531 -2.41 6.91 -18.72
N ASP A 532 -3.57 6.78 -19.38
CA ASP A 532 -4.71 7.68 -19.17
C ASP A 532 -5.26 7.57 -17.74
N PHE A 533 -5.35 6.36 -17.19
CA PHE A 533 -5.70 6.16 -15.79
C PHE A 533 -4.71 6.86 -14.84
N LEU A 534 -3.40 6.72 -15.06
CA LEU A 534 -2.37 7.34 -14.21
C LEU A 534 -2.42 8.87 -14.23
N LYS A 535 -2.68 9.48 -15.40
CA LYS A 535 -2.82 10.94 -15.55
C LYS A 535 -3.96 11.49 -14.68
N ASP A 536 -5.05 10.74 -14.53
CA ASP A 536 -6.17 11.11 -13.65
C ASP A 536 -5.88 10.78 -12.18
N TYR A 537 -5.31 9.61 -11.93
CA TYR A 537 -5.19 9.03 -10.59
C TYR A 537 -4.10 9.69 -9.75
N ILE A 538 -2.92 9.98 -10.33
CA ILE A 538 -1.77 10.51 -9.59
C ILE A 538 -2.08 11.88 -8.95
N PRO A 539 -2.64 12.87 -9.68
CA PRO A 539 -3.00 14.16 -9.07
C PRO A 539 -4.01 14.01 -7.93
N GLU A 540 -5.02 13.16 -8.11
CA GLU A 540 -6.04 12.91 -7.09
C GLU A 540 -5.45 12.21 -5.86
N MET A 541 -4.55 11.25 -6.06
CA MET A 541 -3.84 10.60 -4.96
C MET A 541 -2.97 11.60 -4.20
N PHE A 542 -2.22 12.45 -4.89
CA PHE A 542 -1.46 13.51 -4.23
C PHE A 542 -2.38 14.44 -3.44
N ARG A 543 -3.55 14.80 -3.98
CA ARG A 543 -4.54 15.60 -3.27
C ARG A 543 -5.09 14.89 -2.02
N GLN A 544 -5.45 13.60 -2.13
CA GLN A 544 -6.02 12.80 -1.03
C GLN A 544 -5.00 12.49 0.06
N ALA A 545 -3.77 12.16 -0.31
CA ALA A 545 -2.72 11.82 0.63
C ALA A 545 -2.25 13.03 1.45
N ARG A 546 -2.58 14.25 0.99
CA ARG A 546 -2.04 15.49 1.54
C ARG A 546 -2.93 16.20 2.53
N ASP A 547 -4.26 16.16 2.44
CA ASP A 547 -5.17 16.91 3.36
C ASP A 547 -4.65 18.31 3.75
N GLY A 548 -4.03 19.04 2.79
CA GLY A 548 -3.40 20.35 3.01
C GLY A 548 -1.89 20.38 3.33
N LYS A 549 -1.15 19.26 3.21
CA LYS A 549 0.28 19.11 3.56
C LYS A 549 1.14 18.81 2.32
N THR A 550 2.45 19.08 2.35
CA THR A 550 3.34 18.73 1.22
C THR A 550 3.85 17.30 1.19
N TYR A 551 3.81 16.60 2.31
CA TYR A 551 4.43 15.28 2.44
C TYR A 551 3.35 14.20 2.58
N TYR A 552 3.74 12.95 2.37
CA TYR A 552 2.84 11.81 2.44
C TYR A 552 2.98 11.16 3.83
N PRO A 553 2.13 11.53 4.79
CA PRO A 553 2.29 11.05 6.16
C PRO A 553 2.09 9.54 6.22
N ILE A 554 2.85 8.90 7.10
CA ILE A 554 2.45 7.60 7.65
C ILE A 554 1.91 7.87 9.04
N LEU A 555 0.59 7.68 9.21
CA LEU A 555 -0.15 7.84 10.48
C LEU A 555 -0.04 9.24 11.14
N TYR A 556 1.16 9.66 11.54
CA TYR A 556 1.45 10.76 12.47
C TYR A 556 2.39 11.84 11.90
N GLY A 557 3.06 11.59 10.77
CA GLY A 557 3.96 12.56 10.12
C GLY A 557 4.78 11.93 8.99
N PRO A 558 5.67 12.71 8.34
CA PRO A 558 6.53 12.19 7.28
C PRO A 558 7.50 11.11 7.79
N ALA A 559 7.67 10.06 7.00
CA ALA A 559 8.51 8.91 7.33
C ALA A 559 9.65 8.77 6.31
N PRO A 560 10.87 9.20 6.65
CA PRO A 560 11.96 9.30 5.68
C PRO A 560 12.21 8.03 4.85
N ARG A 561 12.19 6.85 5.48
CA ARG A 561 12.40 5.57 4.78
C ARG A 561 11.34 5.25 3.72
N TYR A 562 10.07 5.53 4.01
CA TYR A 562 8.98 5.17 3.09
C TYR A 562 8.80 6.20 2.02
N GLU A 563 9.08 7.45 2.37
CA GLU A 563 9.12 8.55 1.43
C GLU A 563 10.25 8.39 0.42
N SER A 564 11.42 7.88 0.82
CA SER A 564 12.46 7.50 -0.14
C SER A 564 12.04 6.31 -1.01
N ILE A 565 11.45 5.25 -0.44
CA ILE A 565 10.91 4.14 -1.25
C ILE A 565 9.88 4.66 -2.28
N ALA A 566 8.97 5.53 -1.84
CA ALA A 566 7.97 6.15 -2.70
C ALA A 566 8.63 7.02 -3.78
N SER A 567 9.60 7.86 -3.40
CA SER A 567 10.34 8.73 -4.32
C SER A 567 11.10 7.93 -5.37
N ALA A 568 11.69 6.79 -5.00
CA ALA A 568 12.37 5.91 -5.96
C ALA A 568 11.40 5.35 -7.00
N LEU A 569 10.25 4.84 -6.55
CA LEU A 569 9.23 4.27 -7.42
C LEU A 569 8.58 5.32 -8.32
N LEU A 570 8.32 6.50 -7.78
CA LEU A 570 7.83 7.65 -8.52
C LEU A 570 8.86 8.15 -9.53
N SER A 571 10.16 8.12 -9.21
CA SER A 571 11.22 8.47 -10.16
C SER A 571 11.22 7.54 -11.37
N TYR A 572 11.10 6.23 -11.16
CA TYR A 572 10.97 5.26 -12.25
C TYR A 572 9.68 5.49 -13.06
N THR A 573 8.57 5.73 -12.36
CA THR A 573 7.27 6.05 -12.99
C THR A 573 7.39 7.28 -13.89
N TYR A 574 8.07 8.34 -13.44
CA TYR A 574 8.29 9.54 -14.24
C TYR A 574 9.09 9.22 -15.51
N LYS A 575 10.18 8.44 -15.40
CA LYS A 575 10.96 8.02 -16.57
C LYS A 575 10.16 7.20 -17.57
N ASP A 576 9.25 6.35 -17.09
CA ASP A 576 8.41 5.49 -17.94
C ASP A 576 7.21 6.23 -18.55
N THR A 577 6.72 7.32 -17.94
CA THR A 577 5.42 7.94 -18.32
C THR A 577 5.49 9.42 -18.70
N GLY A 578 6.51 10.15 -18.27
CA GLY A 578 6.62 11.61 -18.45
C GLY A 578 5.58 12.45 -17.72
N ILE A 579 4.90 11.90 -16.69
CA ILE A 579 3.88 12.65 -15.94
C ILE A 579 4.53 13.73 -15.06
N GLU A 580 4.47 14.98 -15.50
CA GLU A 580 5.22 16.11 -14.91
C GLU A 580 4.92 16.39 -13.42
N ILE A 581 3.68 16.19 -12.95
CA ILE A 581 3.36 16.41 -11.52
C ILE A 581 4.22 15.51 -10.61
N ILE A 582 4.63 14.32 -11.08
CA ILE A 582 5.50 13.44 -10.31
C ILE A 582 6.85 14.11 -10.05
N LYS A 583 7.45 14.70 -11.08
CA LYS A 583 8.73 15.42 -10.98
C LYS A 583 8.64 16.58 -10.00
N GLU A 584 7.58 17.38 -10.09
CA GLU A 584 7.36 18.50 -9.17
C GLU A 584 7.28 18.03 -7.71
N GLU A 585 6.62 16.90 -7.46
CA GLU A 585 6.50 16.36 -6.11
C GLU A 585 7.77 15.71 -5.57
N ILE A 586 8.55 15.06 -6.43
CA ILE A 586 9.87 14.56 -6.06
C ILE A 586 10.81 15.73 -5.72
N GLU A 587 10.81 16.80 -6.51
CA GLU A 587 11.64 17.99 -6.26
C GLU A 587 11.31 18.64 -4.91
N LYS A 588 10.02 18.79 -4.58
CA LYS A 588 9.59 19.31 -3.26
C LYS A 588 10.04 18.40 -2.12
N SER A 589 9.88 17.08 -2.27
CA SER A 589 10.30 16.10 -1.28
C SER A 589 11.81 16.18 -1.02
N PHE A 590 12.65 16.07 -2.06
CA PHE A 590 14.10 16.16 -1.91
C PHE A 590 14.55 17.53 -1.36
N SER A 591 13.91 18.63 -1.79
CA SER A 591 14.22 19.96 -1.27
C SER A 591 14.04 20.05 0.24
N PHE A 592 12.99 19.43 0.78
CA PHE A 592 12.78 19.34 2.22
C PHE A 592 13.76 18.37 2.90
N PHE A 593 13.95 17.17 2.35
CA PHE A 593 14.84 16.21 3.00
C PHE A 593 16.31 16.64 2.97
N ASN A 594 16.71 17.56 2.08
CA ASN A 594 18.00 18.25 2.15
C ASN A 594 18.19 19.09 3.43
N TYR A 595 17.10 19.53 4.08
CA TYR A 595 17.14 20.18 5.38
C TYR A 595 17.33 19.20 6.53
N THR A 596 16.88 17.95 6.41
CA THR A 596 16.86 17.02 7.57
C THR A 596 17.85 15.87 7.46
N SER A 597 18.16 15.44 6.24
CA SER A 597 18.90 14.22 5.92
C SER A 597 19.72 14.35 4.62
N GLY A 598 20.07 15.56 4.17
CA GLY A 598 20.92 15.76 3.00
C GLY A 598 22.37 15.35 3.26
N ILE A 599 23.16 15.06 2.21
CA ILE A 599 24.57 14.64 2.33
C ILE A 599 25.49 15.84 2.13
N GLU A 600 26.29 16.16 3.15
CA GLU A 600 27.35 17.17 3.08
C GLU A 600 28.50 16.73 2.17
N LYS A 601 29.32 17.68 1.70
CA LYS A 601 30.49 17.41 0.84
C LYS A 601 31.49 16.43 1.43
N ASN A 602 31.59 16.35 2.75
CA ASN A 602 32.43 15.39 3.47
C ASN A 602 31.81 13.97 3.52
N GLY A 603 30.68 13.72 2.84
CA GLY A 603 29.98 12.43 2.82
C GLY A 603 29.25 12.10 4.11
N MET A 604 28.90 13.10 4.91
CA MET A 604 28.17 12.91 6.17
C MET A 604 26.81 13.55 6.05
N PHE A 605 25.80 12.97 6.69
CA PHE A 605 24.45 13.49 6.62
C PHE A 605 24.26 14.67 7.59
N THR A 606 23.41 15.63 7.20
CA THR A 606 23.00 16.76 8.06
C THR A 606 22.23 16.30 9.31
N GLY A 607 21.70 15.08 9.33
CA GLY A 607 20.95 14.52 10.45
C GLY A 607 20.04 13.37 10.06
N SER A 608 19.05 13.10 10.92
CA SER A 608 17.92 12.22 10.66
C SER A 608 16.76 12.65 11.54
N SER A 609 15.54 12.66 11.02
CA SER A 609 14.34 12.97 11.79
C SER A 609 13.21 12.04 11.36
N GLU A 610 12.89 11.07 12.20
CA GLU A 610 11.84 10.09 11.93
C GLU A 610 10.52 10.60 12.49
N PHE A 611 9.76 11.39 11.74
CA PHE A 611 8.59 12.06 12.31
C PHE A 611 7.38 11.14 12.53
N GLY A 612 7.33 9.96 11.89
CA GLY A 612 6.11 9.12 11.89
C GLY A 612 6.23 7.59 11.97
N HIS A 613 7.41 6.97 11.83
CA HIS A 613 7.51 5.49 11.67
C HIS A 613 8.15 4.74 12.87
N SER A 614 7.78 3.45 13.03
CA SER A 614 8.14 2.55 14.15
C SER A 614 9.52 1.92 14.02
N TRP A 615 10.13 2.06 12.86
CA TRP A 615 11.41 1.45 12.54
C TRP A 615 12.49 2.52 12.45
N PRO A 616 13.47 2.48 13.35
CA PRO A 616 14.58 3.40 13.39
C PRO A 616 15.44 3.34 12.11
N CYS A 617 15.08 4.05 11.04
CA CYS A 617 15.81 4.09 9.78
C CYS A 617 15.81 5.48 9.10
N PRO A 618 16.99 6.08 8.86
CA PRO A 618 17.11 7.37 8.19
C PRO A 618 16.82 7.27 6.67
N TRP A 619 16.51 8.40 6.01
CA TRP A 619 16.17 8.50 4.58
C TRP A 619 17.12 7.72 3.66
N HIS A 620 18.42 7.86 3.91
CA HIS A 620 19.49 7.34 3.06
C HIS A 620 19.84 5.87 3.29
N ALA A 621 19.39 5.30 4.41
CA ALA A 621 19.49 3.87 4.65
C ALA A 621 18.34 3.09 3.98
N ALA A 622 17.42 3.81 3.33
CA ALA A 622 16.39 3.21 2.52
C ALA A 622 16.94 2.78 1.15
N PRO A 623 16.22 1.87 0.46
CA PRO A 623 16.62 1.42 -0.88
C PRO A 623 16.93 2.61 -1.78
N ASN A 624 18.09 2.55 -2.45
CA ASN A 624 18.35 3.36 -3.64
C ASN A 624 18.35 4.88 -3.41
N GLN A 625 18.61 5.33 -2.18
CA GLN A 625 18.67 6.75 -1.79
C GLN A 625 17.46 7.59 -2.27
N GLY A 626 16.30 6.96 -2.44
CA GLY A 626 15.10 7.60 -2.96
C GLY A 626 15.03 7.80 -4.48
N GLY A 627 15.86 7.10 -5.26
CA GLY A 627 15.92 7.24 -6.72
C GLY A 627 16.71 8.47 -7.17
N ALA A 628 17.55 9.03 -6.31
CA ALA A 628 18.27 10.27 -6.58
C ALA A 628 19.07 10.23 -7.89
N ALA A 629 19.78 9.12 -8.17
CA ALA A 629 20.59 8.95 -9.38
C ALA A 629 19.76 8.98 -10.69
N VAL A 630 18.48 8.63 -10.59
CA VAL A 630 17.54 8.52 -11.72
C VAL A 630 16.93 9.88 -12.04
N ILE A 631 16.55 10.63 -11.00
CA ILE A 631 15.75 11.84 -11.14
C ILE A 631 16.55 13.14 -11.07
N ALA A 632 17.77 13.13 -10.52
CA ALA A 632 18.60 14.33 -10.42
C ALA A 632 18.81 15.15 -11.72
N PRO A 633 18.85 14.57 -12.93
CA PRO A 633 18.82 15.38 -14.17
C PRO A 633 17.61 16.31 -14.29
N ASP A 634 16.46 15.88 -13.78
CA ASP A 634 15.18 16.56 -13.94
C ASP A 634 14.74 17.29 -12.65
N ALA A 635 15.09 16.75 -11.49
CA ALA A 635 14.81 17.28 -10.16
C ALA A 635 16.14 17.57 -9.43
N PRO A 636 16.74 18.76 -9.64
CA PRO A 636 18.06 19.08 -9.14
C PRO A 636 18.22 18.87 -7.64
N ALA A 637 17.18 19.06 -6.81
CA ALA A 637 17.27 18.89 -5.36
C ALA A 637 17.75 17.48 -4.94
N ALA A 638 17.52 16.46 -5.77
CA ALA A 638 17.98 15.10 -5.53
C ALA A 638 19.52 14.95 -5.62
N ALA A 639 20.20 15.87 -6.32
CA ALA A 639 21.65 15.84 -6.51
C ALA A 639 22.46 15.89 -5.21
N ALA A 640 21.92 16.49 -4.14
CA ALA A 640 22.60 16.54 -2.85
C ALA A 640 22.86 15.13 -2.29
N TYR A 641 22.00 14.16 -2.59
CA TYR A 641 22.19 12.75 -2.21
C TYR A 641 23.23 12.04 -3.08
N LEU A 642 23.57 12.64 -4.22
CA LEU A 642 24.69 12.23 -5.05
C LEU A 642 25.97 12.99 -4.71
N SER A 643 25.94 13.91 -3.73
CA SER A 643 27.09 14.67 -3.26
C SER A 643 27.72 13.99 -2.03
N GLY A 644 29.02 14.18 -1.78
CA GLY A 644 29.73 13.41 -0.73
C GLY A 644 30.17 12.00 -1.15
N ARG A 645 30.22 11.73 -2.47
CA ARG A 645 30.54 10.41 -3.03
C ARG A 645 31.84 9.81 -2.52
N GLU A 646 32.87 10.56 -2.14
CA GLU A 646 34.17 9.93 -1.90
C GLU A 646 34.22 8.99 -0.67
N ASN A 647 33.59 9.38 0.45
CA ASN A 647 33.58 8.54 1.66
C ASN A 647 32.60 7.36 1.54
N HIS A 648 31.43 7.61 0.97
CA HIS A 648 30.45 6.57 0.68
C HIS A 648 30.91 5.63 -0.44
N ARG A 649 31.68 6.12 -1.42
CA ARG A 649 32.39 5.32 -2.43
C ARG A 649 33.35 4.38 -1.76
N LYS A 650 34.21 4.85 -0.85
CA LYS A 650 35.13 3.97 -0.08
C LYS A 650 34.38 2.89 0.71
N LEU A 651 33.22 3.21 1.29
CA LEU A 651 32.37 2.23 1.98
C LEU A 651 31.77 1.20 1.01
N ALA A 652 31.23 1.65 -0.13
CA ALA A 652 30.70 0.78 -1.17
C ALA A 652 31.80 -0.10 -1.78
N GLU A 653 32.96 0.47 -2.10
CA GLU A 653 34.14 -0.24 -2.61
C GLU A 653 34.61 -1.32 -1.63
N LYS A 654 34.68 -0.98 -0.33
CA LYS A 654 35.02 -1.93 0.74
C LYS A 654 33.98 -3.06 0.82
N ALA A 655 32.69 -2.73 0.78
CA ALA A 655 31.61 -3.70 0.85
C ALA A 655 31.60 -4.64 -0.37
N ILE A 656 31.74 -4.09 -1.58
CA ILE A 656 31.85 -4.85 -2.83
C ILE A 656 33.07 -5.77 -2.77
N SER A 657 34.25 -5.22 -2.50
CA SER A 657 35.52 -5.97 -2.46
C SER A 657 35.49 -7.11 -1.43
N ALA A 658 34.81 -6.93 -0.30
CA ALA A 658 34.64 -7.96 0.71
C ALA A 658 33.73 -9.12 0.24
N ARG A 659 32.87 -8.90 -0.75
CA ARG A 659 31.88 -9.87 -1.25
C ARG A 659 32.29 -10.55 -2.56
N LEU A 660 32.99 -9.88 -3.48
CA LEU A 660 33.27 -10.42 -4.82
C LEU A 660 33.93 -11.81 -4.82
N LYS A 661 34.78 -12.08 -3.82
CA LYS A 661 35.50 -13.37 -3.69
C LYS A 661 34.60 -14.53 -3.28
N SER A 662 33.51 -14.27 -2.56
CA SER A 662 32.59 -15.29 -2.03
C SER A 662 31.29 -15.39 -2.81
N LEU A 663 31.15 -14.60 -3.89
CA LEU A 663 29.99 -14.61 -4.77
C LEU A 663 30.23 -15.47 -6.03
N PRO A 664 29.17 -16.09 -6.57
CA PRO A 664 27.84 -16.27 -5.95
C PRO A 664 27.91 -17.22 -4.74
N TYR A 665 26.99 -17.09 -3.78
CA TYR A 665 27.01 -17.94 -2.58
C TYR A 665 26.75 -19.42 -2.91
N LYS A 666 27.49 -20.32 -2.25
CA LYS A 666 27.08 -21.72 -2.12
C LYS A 666 25.91 -21.85 -1.14
N SER A 667 25.05 -22.83 -1.35
CA SER A 667 23.83 -23.13 -0.56
C SER A 667 24.01 -23.04 0.96
N ASP A 668 25.20 -23.33 1.47
CA ASP A 668 25.46 -23.49 2.90
C ASP A 668 25.65 -22.13 3.64
N LEU A 669 25.93 -21.05 2.90
CA LEU A 669 26.04 -19.67 3.44
C LEU A 669 24.67 -19.00 3.69
N ILE A 670 23.59 -19.64 3.23
CA ILE A 670 22.21 -19.15 3.28
C ILE A 670 21.64 -19.16 4.72
N GLU A 671 22.18 -19.95 5.64
CA GLU A 671 21.67 -20.00 7.02
C GLU A 671 21.73 -18.65 7.75
N ASN A 672 22.64 -17.75 7.36
CA ASN A 672 22.75 -16.39 7.90
C ASN A 672 21.78 -15.39 7.24
N LEU A 673 21.00 -15.80 6.22
CA LEU A 673 20.07 -14.95 5.48
C LEU A 673 18.68 -14.87 6.15
N LYS A 674 18.43 -15.67 7.20
CA LYS A 674 17.12 -15.83 7.87
C LYS A 674 16.56 -14.55 8.53
N ASP A 675 17.38 -13.53 8.77
CA ASP A 675 17.03 -12.37 9.64
C ASP A 675 16.77 -11.03 8.93
N THR A 676 16.71 -10.97 7.59
CA THR A 676 16.61 -9.66 6.90
C THR A 676 15.38 -9.54 6.00
N SER A 677 14.69 -8.40 6.11
CA SER A 677 13.50 -7.96 5.33
C SER A 677 13.90 -7.54 3.90
N ILE A 678 14.61 -8.46 3.25
CA ILE A 678 15.50 -8.36 2.09
C ILE A 678 14.80 -8.06 0.75
N ALA A 679 13.49 -7.96 0.77
CA ALA A 679 12.72 -8.56 -0.28
C ALA A 679 12.31 -7.53 -1.37
N GLY A 680 12.51 -6.23 -1.15
CA GLY A 680 12.10 -5.17 -2.09
C GLY A 680 13.14 -4.65 -3.09
N TYR A 681 14.34 -5.25 -3.19
CA TYR A 681 15.52 -4.57 -3.76
C TYR A 681 15.95 -4.96 -5.19
N PHE A 682 15.36 -5.99 -5.81
CA PHE A 682 15.81 -6.46 -7.15
C PHE A 682 15.46 -5.52 -8.32
N SER A 683 14.19 -5.13 -8.45
CA SER A 683 13.76 -4.14 -9.46
C SER A 683 14.42 -2.77 -9.27
N PRO A 684 14.53 -2.25 -8.04
CA PRO A 684 15.27 -1.02 -7.81
C PRO A 684 16.74 -1.13 -8.26
N ALA A 685 17.43 -2.25 -7.99
CA ALA A 685 18.81 -2.46 -8.45
C ALA A 685 18.92 -2.45 -9.99
N TYR A 686 17.98 -3.11 -10.68
CA TYR A 686 17.91 -3.08 -12.15
C TYR A 686 17.61 -1.68 -12.68
N ASN A 687 16.61 -0.99 -12.13
CA ASN A 687 16.21 0.33 -12.59
C ASN A 687 17.29 1.37 -12.32
N GLU A 688 18.01 1.30 -11.20
CA GLU A 688 19.15 2.17 -10.95
C GLU A 688 20.28 1.92 -11.92
N THR A 689 20.55 0.65 -12.26
CA THR A 689 21.58 0.32 -13.26
C THR A 689 21.19 0.81 -14.65
N THR A 690 19.90 0.70 -15.00
CA THR A 690 19.36 1.02 -16.33
C THR A 690 19.18 2.53 -16.54
N TYR A 691 18.73 3.26 -15.51
CA TYR A 691 18.50 4.70 -15.57
C TYR A 691 19.63 5.52 -14.94
N TYR A 692 20.76 4.87 -14.63
CA TYR A 692 21.90 5.55 -14.03
C TYR A 692 22.32 6.73 -14.90
N SER A 693 22.36 7.92 -14.30
CA SER A 693 22.81 9.12 -14.98
C SER A 693 24.14 9.57 -14.38
N ASP A 694 25.19 9.59 -15.21
CA ASP A 694 26.50 10.16 -14.89
C ASP A 694 26.38 11.68 -14.85
N ILE A 695 25.85 12.23 -13.75
CA ILE A 695 25.78 13.67 -13.59
C ILE A 695 26.59 14.11 -12.39
N PRO A 696 27.72 14.80 -12.60
CA PRO A 696 28.42 15.51 -11.55
C PRO A 696 27.59 16.76 -11.20
N LEU A 697 26.62 16.58 -10.32
CA LEU A 697 25.76 17.66 -9.85
C LEU A 697 26.32 18.24 -8.55
N GLU A 698 27.44 18.96 -8.65
CA GLU A 698 27.96 19.82 -7.57
C GLU A 698 27.11 21.10 -7.36
N THR A 699 25.90 21.15 -7.91
CA THR A 699 25.12 22.38 -8.07
C THR A 699 24.16 22.67 -6.92
N VAL A 700 23.80 21.67 -6.09
CA VAL A 700 22.90 21.90 -4.95
C VAL A 700 23.69 22.30 -3.73
N LYS A 701 23.41 23.51 -3.22
CA LYS A 701 23.89 23.93 -1.90
C LYS A 701 22.96 23.39 -0.84
N LEU A 702 23.49 22.58 0.07
CA LEU A 702 22.75 22.19 1.25
C LEU A 702 22.42 23.42 2.12
N PRO A 703 21.38 23.35 2.95
CA PRO A 703 21.04 24.41 3.89
C PRO A 703 22.20 24.86 4.79
N CYS A 704 23.07 23.94 5.21
CA CYS A 704 24.27 24.26 5.99
C CYS A 704 25.28 25.14 5.20
N GLU A 705 25.29 25.08 3.88
CA GLU A 705 26.20 25.80 2.98
C GLU A 705 25.67 27.16 2.48
N LYS A 706 24.40 27.47 2.71
CA LYS A 706 23.82 28.76 2.31
C LYS A 706 24.47 29.86 3.12
N GLU A 707 25.08 30.92 2.59
CA GLU A 707 25.70 31.95 3.45
C GLU A 707 24.69 32.75 4.29
N SER A 708 23.50 33.04 3.73
CA SER A 708 22.47 33.85 4.38
C SER A 708 21.66 33.07 5.44
N PRO A 709 21.20 33.73 6.51
CA PRO A 709 20.22 33.13 7.42
C PRO A 709 18.93 32.74 6.69
N VAL A 710 18.34 31.61 7.06
CA VAL A 710 17.03 31.15 6.57
C VAL A 710 16.09 31.01 7.75
N LYS A 711 14.90 31.60 7.64
CA LYS A 711 13.84 31.51 8.65
C LYS A 711 12.53 31.35 7.89
N GLU A 712 12.06 30.13 7.77
CA GLU A 712 10.90 29.83 6.93
C GLU A 712 9.99 28.81 7.59
N MET A 713 8.70 28.94 7.29
CA MET A 713 7.71 27.91 7.55
C MET A 713 7.53 27.15 6.25
N ILE A 714 7.82 25.86 6.25
CA ILE A 714 7.54 24.99 5.12
C ILE A 714 6.18 24.36 5.37
N GLU A 715 5.18 24.82 4.60
CA GLU A 715 3.89 24.15 4.40
C GLU A 715 3.11 23.97 5.70
N ASP A 716 3.24 24.97 6.58
CA ASP A 716 2.62 25.03 7.91
C ASP A 716 2.97 23.86 8.86
N GLU A 717 3.98 23.06 8.51
CA GLU A 717 4.40 21.87 9.27
C GLU A 717 5.82 21.94 9.81
N PHE A 718 6.71 22.70 9.18
CA PHE A 718 8.12 22.75 9.57
C PHE A 718 8.61 24.17 9.71
N ALA A 719 8.93 24.57 10.95
CA ALA A 719 9.68 25.79 11.17
C ALA A 719 11.17 25.49 11.04
N ILE A 720 11.81 26.15 10.08
CA ILE A 720 13.23 26.00 9.78
C ILE A 720 13.97 27.27 10.17
N ILE A 721 15.03 27.10 10.96
CA ILE A 721 15.95 28.17 11.35
C ILE A 721 17.37 27.76 10.98
N ARG A 722 18.00 28.56 10.14
CA ARG A 722 19.41 28.42 9.77
C ARG A 722 20.12 29.74 10.03
N ASN A 723 21.17 29.68 10.84
CA ASN A 723 22.14 30.75 11.02
C ASN A 723 23.52 30.25 10.53
N LYS A 724 24.56 31.10 10.63
CA LYS A 724 25.90 30.77 10.16
C LYS A 724 26.49 29.52 10.82
N ASP A 725 26.23 29.34 12.11
CA ASP A 725 26.90 28.34 12.94
C ASP A 725 25.98 27.16 13.31
N TYR A 726 24.67 27.25 13.03
CA TYR A 726 23.73 26.16 13.31
C TYR A 726 22.51 26.15 12.40
N TYR A 727 21.84 25.01 12.44
CA TYR A 727 20.61 24.72 11.74
C TYR A 727 19.66 23.96 12.67
N ALA A 728 18.41 24.39 12.76
CA ALA A 728 17.37 23.80 13.60
C ALA A 728 16.07 23.60 12.82
N CYS A 729 15.45 22.44 13.01
CA CYS A 729 14.15 22.07 12.44
C CYS A 729 13.17 21.73 13.55
N PHE A 730 11.94 22.22 13.42
CA PHE A 730 10.83 21.97 14.32
C PHE A 730 9.66 21.42 13.53
N TYR A 731 9.24 20.19 13.83
CA TYR A 731 7.97 19.67 13.33
C TYR A 731 6.82 20.22 14.18
N VAL A 732 6.02 21.06 13.56
CA VAL A 732 4.84 21.73 14.11
C VAL A 732 3.55 21.35 13.37
N GLY A 733 3.62 20.40 12.43
CA GLY A 733 2.47 19.90 11.69
C GLY A 733 1.40 19.29 12.61
N ARG A 734 0.17 19.20 12.09
CA ARG A 734 -0.96 18.52 12.75
C ARG A 734 -1.29 17.26 11.95
N PRO A 735 -1.57 16.08 12.54
CA PRO A 735 -1.85 14.88 11.73
C PRO A 735 -3.14 15.04 10.93
N GLY A 736 -3.27 14.26 9.86
CA GLY A 736 -4.57 14.11 9.20
C GLY A 736 -5.60 13.43 10.12
N LEU A 737 -6.89 13.61 9.80
CA LEU A 737 -8.09 13.19 10.58
C LEU A 737 -8.14 11.72 11.07
N HIS A 738 -7.23 10.85 10.65
CA HIS A 738 -7.23 9.41 10.95
C HIS A 738 -6.20 8.96 12.00
N SER A 739 -5.46 9.87 12.64
CA SER A 739 -4.49 9.48 13.68
C SER A 739 -5.19 9.01 14.96
N ALA A 740 -5.02 7.74 15.33
CA ALA A 740 -5.49 7.22 16.61
C ALA A 740 -4.78 7.96 17.76
N ARG A 741 -5.55 8.45 18.75
CA ARG A 741 -5.00 9.05 19.97
C ARG A 741 -4.24 8.00 20.78
N ALA A 742 -2.91 8.05 20.78
CA ALA A 742 -2.10 7.25 21.69
C ALA A 742 -2.11 7.93 23.07
N ASN A 743 -2.95 7.45 23.99
CA ASN A 743 -3.21 8.10 25.28
C ASN A 743 -2.17 7.80 26.38
N ALA A 744 -1.37 6.74 26.21
CA ALA A 744 -0.26 6.32 27.08
C ALA A 744 0.61 5.26 26.35
N SER A 745 1.93 5.28 26.54
CA SER A 745 2.83 4.23 26.02
C SER A 745 3.54 3.48 27.15
N PRO A 746 3.85 2.18 26.98
CA PRO A 746 4.82 1.49 27.84
C PRO A 746 6.16 2.25 27.84
N LYS A 747 6.93 2.18 28.94
CA LYS A 747 8.28 2.82 29.08
C LYS A 747 9.22 2.56 27.90
N SER A 748 9.09 1.42 27.21
CA SER A 748 9.89 1.00 26.05
C SER A 748 9.07 0.78 24.77
N GLY A 749 7.85 1.32 24.71
CA GLY A 749 6.91 1.06 23.60
C GLY A 749 7.11 2.00 22.40
N MET A 750 6.68 1.57 21.22
CA MET A 750 6.56 2.41 20.03
C MET A 750 5.23 3.18 20.08
N GLY A 751 5.26 4.50 19.86
CA GLY A 751 4.07 5.34 19.80
C GLY A 751 4.43 6.76 19.36
N PRO A 752 3.53 7.50 18.71
CA PRO A 752 3.81 8.85 18.19
C PRO A 752 4.08 9.87 19.31
N ARG A 753 5.19 10.60 19.21
CA ARG A 753 5.69 11.55 20.22
C ARG A 753 6.02 12.91 19.62
N THR A 754 5.08 13.49 18.88
CA THR A 754 5.23 14.80 18.24
C THR A 754 4.56 15.88 19.09
N SER A 755 5.35 16.83 19.64
CA SER A 755 4.79 17.87 20.53
C SER A 755 5.60 19.19 20.54
N GLY A 756 6.04 19.64 19.36
CA GLY A 756 6.64 20.97 19.16
C GLY A 756 8.07 21.17 19.66
N GLY A 757 8.75 20.11 20.05
CA GLY A 757 10.16 20.16 20.40
C GLY A 757 11.09 20.37 19.20
N ILE A 758 12.37 20.64 19.50
CA ILE A 758 13.44 20.62 18.51
C ILE A 758 13.48 19.23 17.90
N SER A 759 13.25 19.14 16.59
CA SER A 759 13.25 17.86 15.87
C SER A 759 14.62 17.51 15.30
N LEU A 760 15.40 18.52 14.94
CA LEU A 760 16.80 18.38 14.56
C LEU A 760 17.54 19.65 14.97
N LEU A 761 18.70 19.52 15.60
CA LEU A 761 19.67 20.59 15.81
C LEU A 761 21.02 20.12 15.30
N TRP A 762 21.46 20.73 14.21
CA TRP A 762 22.77 20.57 13.65
C TRP A 762 23.63 21.80 13.95
N LEU A 763 24.87 21.58 14.34
CA LEU A 763 25.86 22.60 14.62
C LEU A 763 27.04 22.44 13.67
N ARG A 764 27.64 23.57 13.29
CA ARG A 764 28.91 23.54 12.57
C ARG A 764 29.97 22.86 13.45
N GLY A 765 30.73 21.93 12.87
CA GLY A 765 31.75 21.17 13.62
C GLY A 765 31.18 19.96 14.37
N LEU A 766 30.27 20.16 15.33
CA LEU A 766 29.67 19.09 16.15
C LEU A 766 28.57 18.27 15.43
N ARG A 767 28.08 18.75 14.29
CA ARG A 767 27.05 18.10 13.45
C ARG A 767 25.74 17.92 14.24
N THR A 768 25.17 16.72 14.28
CA THR A 768 23.88 16.46 14.94
C THR A 768 24.03 16.43 16.47
N LEU A 769 23.50 17.44 17.15
CA LEU A 769 23.39 17.47 18.63
C LEU A 769 22.07 16.86 19.11
N ILE A 770 20.96 17.21 18.46
CA ILE A 770 19.60 16.74 18.78
C ILE A 770 18.99 16.16 17.51
N ALA A 771 18.42 14.95 17.59
CA ALA A 771 17.62 14.35 16.53
C ALA A 771 16.44 13.60 17.14
N SER A 772 15.22 14.10 16.90
CA SER A 772 14.00 13.51 17.43
C SER A 772 13.47 12.41 16.53
N GLN A 773 13.07 11.30 17.15
CA GLN A 773 12.42 10.18 16.46
C GLN A 773 11.06 9.93 17.10
N GLY A 774 10.02 10.12 16.30
CA GLY A 774 8.63 10.15 16.70
C GLY A 774 8.11 8.85 17.32
N MET A 775 8.84 7.72 17.23
CA MET A 775 8.48 6.46 17.91
C MET A 775 9.50 5.94 18.92
N ASP A 776 10.58 6.68 19.21
CA ASP A 776 11.53 6.35 20.27
C ASP A 776 11.32 7.25 21.50
N SER A 777 11.21 6.61 22.67
CA SER A 777 10.88 7.26 23.94
C SER A 777 12.00 8.17 24.41
N TYR A 778 13.23 7.84 24.02
CA TYR A 778 14.43 8.48 24.55
C TYR A 778 14.91 9.64 23.70
N THR A 779 14.44 9.74 22.47
CA THR A 779 14.86 10.77 21.51
C THR A 779 13.82 11.88 21.35
N HIS A 780 12.75 11.91 22.13
CA HIS A 780 11.82 13.03 22.15
C HIS A 780 12.43 14.27 22.84
N HIS A 781 12.17 15.47 22.30
CA HIS A 781 12.46 16.74 22.97
C HIS A 781 11.17 17.37 23.48
N GLY A 782 10.98 17.47 24.80
CA GLY A 782 9.76 18.03 25.37
C GLY A 782 9.51 17.61 26.81
N VAL A 783 8.32 17.94 27.33
CA VAL A 783 7.92 17.58 28.70
C VAL A 783 7.42 16.12 28.73
N VAL A 784 7.95 15.34 29.67
CA VAL A 784 7.63 13.93 29.87
C VAL A 784 7.13 13.71 31.30
N VAL A 785 6.10 12.89 31.44
CA VAL A 785 5.56 12.48 32.74
C VAL A 785 5.64 10.96 32.87
N GLU A 786 6.27 10.47 33.92
CA GLU A 786 6.30 9.05 34.23
C GLU A 786 5.38 8.71 35.41
N LYS A 787 4.72 7.57 35.27
CA LYS A 787 4.06 6.86 36.35
C LYS A 787 4.63 5.46 36.42
N GLU A 788 5.74 5.34 37.11
CA GLU A 788 6.50 4.12 37.29
C GLU A 788 5.65 2.99 37.88
N LYS A 789 4.78 3.29 38.84
CA LYS A 789 3.85 2.29 39.43
C LYS A 789 2.84 1.73 38.42
N GLU A 790 2.46 2.54 37.44
CA GLU A 790 1.53 2.16 36.36
C GLU A 790 2.28 1.64 35.11
N LYS A 791 3.62 1.63 35.12
CA LYS A 791 4.50 1.35 33.97
C LYS A 791 4.16 2.18 32.72
N GLN A 792 3.71 3.42 32.92
CA GLN A 792 3.25 4.31 31.86
C GLN A 792 4.13 5.57 31.76
N VAL A 793 4.36 6.01 30.53
CA VAL A 793 4.97 7.30 30.21
C VAL A 793 4.02 8.08 29.33
N PHE A 794 3.84 9.36 29.67
CA PHE A 794 2.98 10.29 28.96
C PHE A 794 3.84 11.38 28.31
N TYR A 795 3.46 11.73 27.09
CA TYR A 795 4.12 12.72 26.25
C TYR A 795 3.10 13.81 25.90
N GLY A 796 3.53 14.84 25.16
CA GLY A 796 2.60 15.85 24.65
C GLY A 796 1.46 15.22 23.83
N ASP A 797 0.22 15.62 24.13
CA ASP A 797 -0.94 15.32 23.31
C ASP A 797 -0.89 16.14 22.05
N TYR A 798 -0.56 15.47 20.97
CA TYR A 798 -0.44 16.04 19.65
C TYR A 798 -1.73 16.73 19.14
N ASN A 799 -2.93 16.36 19.63
CA ASN A 799 -4.19 17.02 19.24
C ASN A 799 -4.43 18.34 19.99
N SER A 800 -3.73 18.56 21.09
CA SER A 800 -3.78 19.80 21.87
C SER A 800 -2.69 20.79 21.43
N PHE A 801 -1.85 20.38 20.49
CA PHE A 801 -0.69 21.13 20.03
C PHE A 801 -1.08 22.34 19.19
N ASP A 802 -0.47 23.48 19.48
CA ASP A 802 -0.54 24.67 18.66
C ASP A 802 0.81 25.40 18.60
N TYR A 803 0.98 26.27 17.61
CA TYR A 803 2.21 27.03 17.45
C TYR A 803 1.99 28.44 16.92
N THR A 804 2.99 29.29 17.12
CA THR A 804 3.09 30.61 16.53
C THR A 804 4.53 30.86 16.12
N PHE A 805 4.77 30.97 14.81
CA PHE A 805 6.08 31.27 14.26
C PHE A 805 6.17 32.74 13.84
N ARG A 806 7.16 33.45 14.38
CA ARG A 806 7.43 34.88 14.14
C ARG A 806 8.88 35.04 13.68
N PRO A 807 9.17 34.77 12.39
CA PRO A 807 10.54 34.79 11.87
C PRO A 807 11.21 36.16 12.04
N GLU A 808 10.46 37.25 11.95
CA GLU A 808 10.91 38.63 12.16
C GLU A 808 11.32 38.92 13.61
N GLN A 809 10.77 38.18 14.57
CA GLN A 809 11.12 38.26 15.99
C GLN A 809 12.13 37.19 16.42
N ASN A 810 12.61 36.36 15.47
CA ASN A 810 13.42 35.18 15.74
C ASN A 810 12.79 34.27 16.79
N ARG A 811 11.48 34.05 16.72
CA ARG A 811 10.74 33.40 17.79
C ARG A 811 9.80 32.33 17.26
N LEU A 812 9.80 31.17 17.93
CA LEU A 812 8.78 30.14 17.78
C LEU A 812 8.20 29.86 19.16
N THR A 813 6.89 29.94 19.28
CA THR A 813 6.19 29.52 20.50
C THR A 813 5.34 28.31 20.17
N THR A 814 5.41 27.27 21.00
CA THR A 814 4.58 26.08 20.86
C THR A 814 3.86 25.79 22.17
N THR A 815 2.59 25.40 22.11
CA THR A 815 1.77 25.12 23.28
C THR A 815 1.09 23.77 23.15
N GLY A 816 0.78 23.13 24.27
CA GLY A 816 -0.03 21.91 24.27
C GLY A 816 -0.32 21.40 25.67
N ALA A 817 -0.94 20.23 25.74
CA ALA A 817 -1.19 19.46 26.95
C ALA A 817 -0.37 18.17 26.94
N ILE A 818 -0.14 17.57 28.11
CA ILE A 818 0.44 16.23 28.24
C ILE A 818 -0.71 15.21 28.32
N SER A 819 -0.68 14.22 27.41
CA SER A 819 -1.77 13.26 27.20
C SER A 819 -2.24 12.62 28.52
N SER A 820 -3.54 12.57 28.76
CA SER A 820 -4.14 11.96 29.96
C SER A 820 -3.72 12.58 31.31
N THR A 821 -3.17 13.80 31.28
CA THR A 821 -2.79 14.56 32.48
C THR A 821 -3.39 15.99 32.47
N PRO A 822 -3.51 16.64 33.63
CA PRO A 822 -3.87 18.06 33.74
C PRO A 822 -2.74 19.04 33.40
N LEU A 823 -1.57 18.56 32.96
CA LEU A 823 -0.42 19.43 32.68
C LEU A 823 -0.52 20.00 31.26
N GLU A 824 -0.34 21.31 31.16
CA GLU A 824 -0.19 22.06 29.93
C GLU A 824 1.22 22.65 29.86
N TYR A 825 1.78 22.76 28.67
CA TYR A 825 3.11 23.32 28.45
C TYR A 825 3.08 24.44 27.41
N THR A 826 4.05 25.33 27.53
CA THR A 826 4.44 26.31 26.52
C THR A 826 5.94 26.26 26.40
N HIS A 827 6.45 25.98 25.20
CA HIS A 827 7.85 26.20 24.85
C HIS A 827 7.96 27.50 24.08
N ASP A 828 8.89 28.35 24.49
CA ASP A 828 9.21 29.60 23.82
C ASP A 828 10.67 29.57 23.40
N TYR A 829 10.89 29.48 22.09
CA TYR A 829 12.19 29.40 21.45
C TYR A 829 12.57 30.79 20.93
N VAL A 830 13.70 31.32 21.37
CA VAL A 830 14.30 32.55 20.86
C VAL A 830 15.62 32.21 20.18
N PHE A 831 15.68 32.47 18.87
CA PHE A 831 16.82 32.16 18.01
C PHE A 831 17.79 33.36 17.99
N ARG A 832 19.04 33.13 18.40
CA ARG A 832 20.12 34.11 18.38
C ARG A 832 21.20 33.63 17.42
N ASP A 833 22.19 34.47 17.11
CA ASP A 833 23.22 34.11 16.13
C ASP A 833 24.04 32.87 16.53
N LYS A 834 24.29 32.72 17.84
CA LYS A 834 25.11 31.63 18.42
C LYS A 834 24.43 30.83 19.53
N SER A 835 23.12 31.01 19.70
CA SER A 835 22.39 30.25 20.70
C SER A 835 20.91 30.12 20.41
N ILE A 836 20.32 29.08 21.00
CA ILE A 836 18.88 28.89 21.08
C ILE A 836 18.50 28.97 22.55
N GLU A 837 17.72 29.98 22.89
CA GLU A 837 17.15 30.12 24.23
C GLU A 837 15.78 29.46 24.26
N VAL A 838 15.55 28.60 25.24
CA VAL A 838 14.28 27.90 25.42
C VAL A 838 13.74 28.19 26.80
N THR A 839 12.53 28.75 26.85
CA THR A 839 11.75 28.89 28.07
C THR A 839 10.59 27.93 28.02
N THR A 840 10.52 27.00 28.96
CA THR A 840 9.42 26.05 29.09
C THR A 840 8.62 26.36 30.33
N THR A 841 7.34 26.67 30.14
CA THR A 841 6.39 26.90 31.21
C THR A 841 5.41 25.73 31.26
N VAL A 842 5.30 25.07 32.42
CA VAL A 842 4.34 23.98 32.66
C VAL A 842 3.33 24.44 33.71
N LYS A 843 2.04 24.28 33.40
CA LYS A 843 0.91 24.65 34.26
C LYS A 843 0.06 23.43 34.56
N SER A 844 -0.55 23.39 35.74
CA SER A 844 -1.52 22.33 36.07
C SER A 844 -2.92 22.89 36.30
N SER A 845 -3.91 22.32 35.62
CA SER A 845 -5.33 22.64 35.83
C SER A 845 -5.93 21.98 37.08
N SER A 846 -5.26 20.99 37.67
CA SER A 846 -5.74 20.30 38.88
C SER A 846 -4.60 19.84 39.79
N SER A 847 -4.94 19.41 41.01
CA SER A 847 -3.97 18.79 41.91
C SER A 847 -3.59 17.39 41.44
N ARG A 848 -2.30 17.13 41.21
CA ARG A 848 -1.81 15.77 40.89
C ARG A 848 -0.35 15.61 41.28
N SER A 849 0.01 14.39 41.67
CA SER A 849 1.39 13.99 41.89
C SER A 849 1.78 12.89 40.90
N TYR A 850 3.05 12.89 40.50
CA TYR A 850 3.62 11.93 39.55
C TYR A 850 4.89 11.31 40.14
N ASP A 851 5.33 10.19 39.55
CA ASP A 851 6.58 9.55 39.96
C ASP A 851 7.79 10.31 39.38
N ASP A 852 7.67 10.85 38.17
CA ASP A 852 8.68 11.71 37.54
C ASP A 852 8.02 12.75 36.60
N VAL A 853 8.57 13.97 36.55
CA VAL A 853 8.18 15.02 35.58
C VAL A 853 9.43 15.78 35.16
N TYR A 854 9.78 15.77 33.89
CA TYR A 854 11.00 16.41 33.41
C TYR A 854 10.86 16.97 31.99
N ILE A 855 11.76 17.89 31.64
CA ILE A 855 12.04 18.26 30.26
C ILE A 855 13.16 17.35 29.77
N GLN A 856 12.92 16.68 28.64
CA GLN A 856 13.85 15.76 28.00
C GLN A 856 14.58 16.45 26.85
N LEU A 857 15.91 16.36 26.82
CA LEU A 857 16.75 16.69 25.67
C LEU A 857 17.53 15.44 25.24
N PRO A 858 17.41 15.01 23.97
CA PRO A 858 18.16 13.88 23.46
C PRO A 858 19.50 14.35 22.88
N LEU A 859 20.60 13.90 23.47
CA LEU A 859 21.94 14.28 23.09
C LEU A 859 22.60 13.15 22.30
N PHE A 860 23.06 13.49 21.09
CA PHE A 860 23.79 12.59 20.19
C PHE A 860 25.28 12.93 20.26
N THR A 861 26.13 11.95 20.61
CA THR A 861 27.58 12.16 20.80
C THR A 861 28.43 11.04 20.21
N THR A 862 29.61 11.35 19.65
CA THR A 862 30.46 10.49 18.79
C THR A 862 31.70 9.91 19.51
N GLU A 863 31.52 9.30 20.67
CA GLU A 863 32.57 8.61 21.48
C GLU A 863 33.43 9.46 22.46
N LYS A 864 33.05 10.69 22.86
CA LYS A 864 33.70 11.44 23.96
C LYS A 864 32.75 12.22 24.90
N ASP A 865 33.35 12.68 26.02
CA ASP A 865 32.75 13.17 27.28
C ASP A 865 31.61 14.18 27.16
N VAL A 866 30.49 13.86 27.82
CA VAL A 866 29.52 14.87 28.27
C VAL A 866 29.84 15.17 29.73
N SER A 867 30.29 16.38 30.03
CA SER A 867 30.50 16.83 31.40
C SER A 867 29.30 17.62 31.89
N VAL A 868 29.01 17.46 33.18
CA VAL A 868 27.98 18.24 33.87
C VAL A 868 28.69 18.99 35.00
N GLU A 869 28.69 20.31 34.91
CA GLU A 869 29.29 21.20 35.89
C GLU A 869 28.19 22.01 36.57
N LEU A 870 28.30 22.18 37.89
CA LEU A 870 27.35 22.94 38.68
C LEU A 870 27.97 24.30 39.03
N GLU A 871 27.29 25.38 38.66
CA GLU A 871 27.73 26.75 38.95
C GLU A 871 26.63 27.49 39.71
N GLY A 872 26.83 27.75 41.01
CA GLY A 872 25.82 28.44 41.81
C GLY A 872 24.54 27.61 41.97
N ILE A 873 23.42 28.02 41.37
CA ILE A 873 22.15 27.26 41.27
C ILE A 873 21.87 26.77 39.84
N ASP A 874 22.76 27.07 38.91
CA ASP A 874 22.65 26.75 37.49
C ASP A 874 23.49 25.50 37.18
N THR A 875 23.15 24.84 36.09
CA THR A 875 23.84 23.64 35.60
C THR A 875 24.35 23.89 34.19
N THR A 876 25.62 23.60 33.95
CA THR A 876 26.26 23.67 32.63
C THR A 876 26.52 22.25 32.15
N VAL A 877 25.95 21.88 31.01
CA VAL A 877 26.22 20.60 30.34
C VAL A 877 27.07 20.89 29.12
N THR A 878 28.30 20.37 29.10
CA THR A 878 29.21 20.52 27.96
C THR A 878 29.24 19.21 27.19
N VAL A 879 28.92 19.30 25.90
CA VAL A 879 28.95 18.19 24.96
C VAL A 879 30.16 18.38 24.06
N ASN A 880 31.10 17.44 24.09
CA ASN A 880 32.30 17.48 23.26
C ASN A 880 32.25 16.39 22.19
N ASP A 881 32.69 16.73 20.98
CA ASP A 881 32.94 15.76 19.92
C ASP A 881 34.41 15.29 19.96
N ALA A 882 34.69 14.14 19.33
CA ALA A 882 36.01 13.61 19.05
C ALA A 882 36.92 14.63 18.33
N ASP A 883 36.33 15.52 17.52
CA ASP A 883 37.03 16.56 16.74
C ASP A 883 37.38 17.82 17.56
N GLY A 884 37.04 17.87 18.87
CA GLY A 884 37.37 18.98 19.76
C GLY A 884 36.39 20.16 19.74
N GLU A 885 35.33 20.05 18.95
CA GLU A 885 34.20 20.96 18.92
C GLU A 885 33.29 20.74 20.13
N SER A 886 32.65 21.80 20.62
CA SER A 886 31.80 21.70 21.82
C SER A 886 30.53 22.54 21.75
N ALA A 887 29.47 22.00 22.31
CA ALA A 887 28.22 22.70 22.58
C ALA A 887 28.00 22.81 24.08
N VAL A 888 27.45 23.94 24.53
CA VAL A 888 27.21 24.18 25.96
C VAL A 888 25.72 24.41 26.18
N ILE A 889 25.10 23.62 27.03
CA ILE A 889 23.71 23.80 27.46
C ILE A 889 23.73 24.36 28.88
N LYS A 890 23.37 25.64 29.03
CA LYS A 890 23.22 26.28 30.35
C LYS A 890 21.76 26.19 30.80
N ILE A 891 21.53 25.57 31.94
CA ILE A 891 20.22 25.37 32.55
C ILE A 891 20.14 26.28 33.77
N TYR A 892 19.14 27.16 33.79
CA TYR A 892 19.03 28.20 34.81
C TYR A 892 18.04 27.82 35.90
N GLY A 893 18.42 28.08 37.15
CA GLY A 893 17.54 27.99 38.32
C GLY A 893 17.25 26.58 38.83
N THR A 894 18.00 25.55 38.38
CA THR A 894 17.92 24.19 38.93
C THR A 894 19.24 23.43 38.81
N LYS A 895 19.47 22.56 39.81
CA LYS A 895 20.56 21.55 39.83
C LYS A 895 20.06 20.13 39.61
N ASP A 896 18.74 19.94 39.60
CA ASP A 896 18.13 18.61 39.47
C ASP A 896 18.13 18.20 38.00
N VAL A 897 19.32 17.89 37.51
CA VAL A 897 19.61 17.50 36.14
C VAL A 897 20.26 16.13 36.20
N SER A 898 19.79 15.21 35.35
CA SER A 898 20.42 13.89 35.22
C SER A 898 20.69 13.57 33.76
N LEU A 899 21.82 12.91 33.52
CA LEU A 899 22.21 12.43 32.20
C LEU A 899 22.22 10.90 32.23
N GLN A 900 21.45 10.28 31.35
CA GLN A 900 21.30 8.83 31.30
C GLN A 900 21.72 8.32 29.92
N TYR A 901 22.68 7.42 29.87
CA TYR A 901 22.98 6.67 28.64
C TYR A 901 21.82 5.73 28.31
N GLN A 902 21.42 5.68 27.05
CA GLN A 902 20.32 4.84 26.60
C GLN A 902 20.86 3.69 25.74
N TYR A 903 21.41 4.02 24.58
CA TYR A 903 21.93 3.04 23.64
C TYR A 903 22.87 3.68 22.61
N LYS A 904 23.69 2.85 21.95
CA LYS A 904 24.49 3.23 20.79
C LYS A 904 23.69 3.00 19.52
N ARG A 905 23.85 3.89 18.54
CA ARG A 905 23.22 3.73 17.24
C ARG A 905 24.04 4.34 16.13
N THR A 906 24.19 3.59 15.04
CA THR A 906 24.72 4.15 13.80
C THR A 906 23.62 4.94 13.10
N LEU A 907 23.81 6.24 12.98
CA LEU A 907 23.05 7.10 12.07
C LEU A 907 24.01 7.54 10.98
N ALA A 908 23.62 7.47 9.70
CA ALA A 908 24.43 8.15 8.67
C ALA A 908 25.87 7.62 8.52
N GLY A 909 26.13 6.37 8.91
CA GLY A 909 27.48 5.79 8.92
C GLY A 909 28.32 6.17 10.14
N THR A 910 27.77 7.00 11.04
CA THR A 910 28.40 7.50 12.26
C THR A 910 27.76 6.85 13.48
N LEU A 911 28.59 6.30 14.37
CA LEU A 911 28.13 5.70 15.61
C LEU A 911 27.93 6.79 16.67
N TYR A 912 26.69 6.97 17.12
CA TYR A 912 26.32 7.89 18.18
C TYR A 912 26.00 7.14 19.47
N ASP A 913 26.52 7.63 20.60
CA ASP A 913 25.96 7.43 21.93
C ASP A 913 24.74 8.32 22.09
N ILE A 914 23.57 7.72 22.31
CA ILE A 914 22.34 8.46 22.58
C ILE A 914 22.17 8.56 24.09
N LYS A 915 22.15 9.80 24.58
CA LYS A 915 22.00 10.14 25.99
C LYS A 915 20.75 10.97 26.19
N GLN A 916 20.03 10.69 27.27
CA GLN A 916 18.85 11.42 27.69
C GLN A 916 19.25 12.39 28.80
N LEU A 917 19.19 13.69 28.51
CA LEU A 917 19.33 14.74 29.52
C LEU A 917 17.94 15.06 30.07
N LYS A 918 17.71 14.78 31.35
CA LYS A 918 16.47 15.07 32.06
C LYS A 918 16.67 16.30 32.96
N ILE A 919 15.86 17.32 32.76
CA ILE A 919 15.82 18.51 33.61
C ILE A 919 14.54 18.43 34.46
N GLN A 920 14.69 18.25 35.77
CA GLN A 920 13.56 17.91 36.63
C GLN A 920 12.62 19.09 36.89
N LEU A 921 11.33 18.77 36.93
CA LEU A 921 10.23 19.65 37.31
C LEU A 921 9.59 19.15 38.63
N PRO A 922 8.78 19.97 39.31
CA PRO A 922 8.10 19.55 40.53
C PRO A 922 7.27 18.28 40.34
N LEU A 923 7.34 17.35 41.29
CA LEU A 923 6.56 16.10 41.25
C LEU A 923 5.10 16.28 41.67
N SER A 924 4.79 17.36 42.39
CA SER A 924 3.46 17.64 42.94
C SER A 924 2.97 19.00 42.49
N TRP A 925 1.78 19.01 41.89
CA TRP A 925 1.16 20.18 41.29
C TRP A 925 -0.14 20.52 41.98
N LYS A 926 -0.46 21.82 42.03
CA LYS A 926 -1.73 22.37 42.52
C LYS A 926 -2.49 23.03 41.34
N PRO A 927 -3.81 23.24 41.44
CA PRO A 927 -4.56 23.94 40.42
C PRO A 927 -4.00 25.37 40.26
N GLY A 928 -3.71 25.78 39.02
CA GLY A 928 -3.13 27.08 38.70
C GLY A 928 -1.64 27.23 39.07
N SER A 929 -0.99 26.18 39.60
CA SER A 929 0.46 26.21 39.78
C SER A 929 1.17 26.19 38.43
N GLU A 930 2.26 26.95 38.36
CA GLU A 930 3.08 27.14 37.17
C GLU A 930 4.55 27.00 37.57
N GLN A 931 5.30 26.24 36.77
CA GLN A 931 6.75 26.21 36.83
C GLN A 931 7.29 26.69 35.49
N THR A 932 8.20 27.65 35.53
CA THR A 932 8.95 28.08 34.35
C THR A 932 10.41 27.65 34.51
N LEU A 933 10.95 27.04 33.46
CA LEU A 933 12.34 26.64 33.36
C LEU A 933 12.95 27.28 32.12
N ARG A 934 14.19 27.73 32.25
CA ARG A 934 14.93 28.34 31.15
C ARG A 934 16.24 27.59 30.93
N TYR A 935 16.55 27.27 29.69
CA TYR A 935 17.88 26.81 29.30
C TYR A 935 18.31 27.44 27.97
N MET A 936 19.62 27.48 27.73
CA MET A 936 20.19 28.04 26.51
C MET A 936 21.22 27.07 25.95
N ILE A 937 21.10 26.76 24.67
CA ILE A 937 22.04 25.94 23.91
C ILE A 937 22.98 26.89 23.17
N PHE A 938 24.25 26.95 23.58
CA PHE A 938 25.31 27.74 22.96
C PHE A 938 26.08 26.91 21.93
N ILE A 939 26.44 27.58 20.85
CA ILE A 939 27.03 27.01 19.65
C ILE A 939 28.38 27.68 19.45
N ASP A 940 29.43 26.87 19.52
CA ASP A 940 30.81 27.24 19.88
C ASP A 940 30.91 27.76 21.32
N ASN A 941 31.73 27.09 22.14
CA ASN A 941 32.10 27.60 23.45
C ASN A 941 32.85 28.94 23.27
N PRO A 942 32.28 30.11 23.64
CA PRO A 942 33.08 31.30 23.76
C PRO A 942 33.97 31.08 24.98
N LYS A 943 35.22 30.68 24.73
CA LYS A 943 36.25 30.63 25.78
C LYS A 943 36.27 31.94 26.56
#